data_AF-A0A0E0KK21-F1
#
_entry.id   AF-A0A0E0KK21-F1
#
_cell.length_a   1.000
_cell.length_b   1.000
_cell.length_c   1.000
_cell.angle_alpha   90.00
_cell.angle_beta   90.00
_cell.angle_gamma   90.00
#
_symmetry.space_group_name_H-M   'P 1'
#
loop_
_entity.id
_entity.type
_entity.pdbx_description
1 polymer ?
#
loop_
_entity_poly.entity_id
_entity_poly.type
_entity_poly.pdbx_seq_one_letter_code
_entity_poly.pdbx_strand_id
1 'polypeptide(L)'
;MPELRGGVWRARLRSKKDYDIQDAYPAASPVLPAPRGRTGRRGGAAAGRGNKTVAEGGGRKTLKPRGKGCRAVDLCEDQPCQDLPEVIARKAVTGKAQEDLGLNKVADRAADLMMDGESGDKFAAAEDESTTTPVPERVQVGNSPEYITDRKLGKGGFGQVYVGRRVSGGGSRTGPDAQEVALKFEHRSSKGCNYGPPYEWQVYHTLNGCYGIPSVHYKGRLGDYYILVMDMLGPSLWDVWNSVGQAMSAHMVACIAVEAISILEKLHSKGFVHGDVKPENFLLGHPGSVDEKKLFLIDLGLASKWKEASSGQHVDYDQRPDVFRGTIRYASVHAHLGRTGSRRDDLESLAYTLIFLIRGRLPWQGYQGDNKSFLVCKKKMATSPELLCCFCPAPFKHFLEMVTNMKFDEEPNYAKLISLFDGLIEGPASRPIKIDGALKVGQKRGRMVVNLEDDEQPKKRVRLGSPATQWMSVYNARRPMKQRYHYNVADSRLHQHIEKGNEDGLYISCVSSSANFWALIMDAGTGFCSQVYELSQVFLHKDWIMEQWEKNYYITAIAGATNGSSLVVMSKGTPYTQQSYKVSESFPYKWINKKWKEGFHVTSMATAGNRWGVVMSRNAGYSHQVVELDFLYPSEGIHRRWETGYRITSTAATPDQAAFILSIPKRKPMDETQETLRTSSFPSNHVKEKWSKNLYIASICYGRTVC
;
A
#
# COMPACT_ATOMS: atom_id res chain seq x y z
N MET A 1 41.52 1.70 -33.71
CA MET A 1 41.69 2.21 -35.09
C MET A 1 42.01 1.04 -36.00
N PRO A 2 41.64 1.06 -37.28
CA PRO A 2 40.75 2.01 -37.98
C PRO A 2 39.28 1.50 -38.00
N GLU A 3 38.24 2.22 -38.41
CA GLU A 3 38.10 3.67 -38.66
C GLU A 3 36.67 4.16 -38.35
N LEU A 4 36.44 5.48 -38.41
CA LEU A 4 35.20 6.15 -37.99
C LEU A 4 34.34 6.61 -39.18
N ARG A 5 33.01 6.53 -39.05
CA ARG A 5 32.07 7.53 -39.61
C ARG A 5 30.86 7.67 -38.68
N GLY A 6 30.54 8.90 -38.28
CA GLY A 6 29.47 9.21 -37.32
C GLY A 6 28.16 9.64 -37.99
N GLY A 7 27.05 9.55 -37.23
CA GLY A 7 25.72 10.01 -37.68
C GLY A 7 24.85 10.45 -36.49
N VAL A 8 24.67 11.76 -36.33
CA VAL A 8 23.91 12.34 -35.20
C VAL A 8 22.40 12.24 -35.45
N TRP A 9 21.67 11.57 -34.56
CA TRP A 9 20.21 11.58 -34.54
C TRP A 9 19.65 12.37 -33.36
N ARG A 10 19.22 13.62 -33.65
CA ARG A 10 18.48 14.46 -32.69
C ARG A 10 17.01 14.02 -32.64
N ALA A 11 16.52 13.61 -31.48
CA ALA A 11 15.09 13.45 -31.24
C ALA A 11 14.41 14.83 -31.21
N ARG A 12 13.79 15.24 -32.32
CA ARG A 12 12.96 16.46 -32.38
C ARG A 12 11.66 16.25 -31.60
N LEU A 13 11.42 17.07 -30.57
CA LEU A 13 10.06 17.27 -30.05
C LEU A 13 9.19 17.83 -31.19
N ARG A 14 8.01 17.24 -31.42
CA ARG A 14 6.98 17.85 -32.27
C ARG A 14 6.09 18.76 -31.42
N SER A 15 6.38 20.06 -31.49
CA SER A 15 5.43 21.10 -31.10
C SER A 15 4.17 20.97 -31.96
N LYS A 16 2.99 21.16 -31.36
CA LYS A 16 1.82 21.57 -32.15
C LYS A 16 2.07 22.97 -32.70
N LYS A 17 1.55 23.24 -33.89
CA LYS A 17 1.32 24.59 -34.40
C LYS A 17 0.04 24.60 -35.21
N ASP A 18 -0.61 25.75 -35.16
CA ASP A 18 -1.95 26.02 -35.62
C ASP A 18 -1.96 26.44 -37.11
N TYR A 19 -3.13 26.42 -37.73
CA TYR A 19 -3.44 27.15 -38.95
C TYR A 19 -4.86 27.69 -38.84
N ASP A 20 -5.02 28.97 -39.15
CA ASP A 20 -6.27 29.73 -39.10
C ASP A 20 -6.63 30.23 -40.51
N ILE A 21 -7.93 30.22 -40.85
CA ILE A 21 -8.68 31.24 -41.66
C ILE A 21 -8.18 31.46 -43.13
N GLN A 22 -8.96 31.63 -44.20
CA GLN A 22 -10.35 32.05 -44.56
C GLN A 22 -10.75 31.23 -45.84
N ASP A 23 -11.94 31.13 -46.43
CA ASP A 23 -13.36 31.56 -46.24
C ASP A 23 -14.24 30.63 -47.18
N ALA A 24 -15.55 30.75 -47.48
CA ALA A 24 -16.63 31.69 -47.16
C ALA A 24 -18.06 31.07 -47.32
N TYR A 25 -19.05 31.95 -47.16
CA TYR A 25 -20.50 31.96 -47.49
C TYR A 25 -21.05 31.19 -48.73
N PRO A 26 -22.40 30.97 -48.82
CA PRO A 26 -23.40 30.80 -47.75
C PRO A 26 -24.49 29.70 -48.02
N ALA A 27 -25.39 29.54 -47.03
CA ALA A 27 -26.84 29.28 -47.14
C ALA A 27 -27.45 27.91 -46.72
N ALA A 28 -28.74 27.99 -46.35
CA ALA A 28 -29.76 26.95 -46.19
C ALA A 28 -29.60 25.87 -45.08
N SER A 29 -30.34 26.05 -43.98
CA SER A 29 -30.70 24.99 -43.03
C SER A 29 -32.05 24.34 -43.38
N PRO A 30 -32.22 23.02 -43.25
CA PRO A 30 -33.53 22.37 -43.17
C PRO A 30 -33.88 21.99 -41.71
N VAL A 31 -35.08 22.36 -41.25
CA VAL A 31 -35.67 21.90 -39.98
C VAL A 31 -36.77 20.88 -40.29
N LEU A 32 -36.72 19.68 -39.72
CA LEU A 32 -37.81 18.70 -39.71
C LEU A 32 -37.85 17.89 -38.38
N PRO A 33 -38.99 17.26 -38.01
CA PRO A 33 -39.52 17.48 -36.65
C PRO A 33 -39.74 16.21 -35.81
N ALA A 34 -40.13 16.43 -34.54
CA ALA A 34 -40.57 15.38 -33.62
C ALA A 34 -42.03 14.90 -33.90
N PRO A 35 -42.34 13.60 -33.71
CA PRO A 35 -43.69 13.08 -33.86
C PRO A 35 -44.56 13.32 -32.61
N ARG A 36 -45.83 13.71 -32.82
CA ARG A 36 -46.88 13.72 -31.77
C ARG A 36 -47.59 12.36 -31.72
N GLY A 37 -48.02 11.93 -30.53
CA GLY A 37 -48.79 10.70 -30.33
C GLY A 37 -50.32 10.86 -30.51
N ARG A 38 -51.04 9.73 -30.40
CA ARG A 38 -52.51 9.62 -30.32
C ARG A 38 -52.89 8.58 -29.25
N THR A 39 -53.46 9.00 -28.11
CA THR A 39 -54.91 9.07 -27.76
C THR A 39 -55.60 7.71 -27.52
N GLY A 40 -56.04 7.46 -26.28
CA GLY A 40 -56.94 6.35 -25.90
C GLY A 40 -57.49 6.50 -24.47
N ARG A 41 -58.83 6.63 -24.32
CA ARG A 41 -59.57 6.89 -23.06
C ARG A 41 -59.32 5.83 -21.96
N ARG A 42 -59.20 6.17 -20.65
CA ARG A 42 -60.12 6.81 -19.67
C ARG A 42 -61.21 5.87 -19.09
N GLY A 43 -61.16 5.67 -17.77
CA GLY A 43 -62.17 4.98 -16.93
C GLY A 43 -61.51 4.13 -15.84
N GLY A 44 -61.96 4.08 -14.58
CA GLY A 44 -63.02 4.86 -13.92
C GLY A 44 -63.40 4.25 -12.55
N ALA A 45 -62.98 4.89 -11.46
CA ALA A 45 -63.22 4.61 -10.03
C ALA A 45 -64.29 3.59 -9.57
N ALA A 46 -63.96 2.80 -8.53
CA ALA A 46 -64.84 2.44 -7.41
C ALA A 46 -64.04 1.87 -6.22
N ALA A 47 -64.63 1.89 -5.02
CA ALA A 47 -64.08 1.26 -3.81
C ALA A 47 -64.97 0.09 -3.35
N GLY A 48 -64.42 -0.86 -2.58
CA GLY A 48 -65.18 -1.98 -2.02
C GLY A 48 -64.55 -2.59 -0.77
N ARG A 49 -65.22 -2.44 0.39
CA ARG A 49 -64.97 -3.25 1.59
C ARG A 49 -65.80 -4.53 1.49
N GLY A 50 -65.21 -5.68 1.80
CA GLY A 50 -65.89 -6.97 1.96
C GLY A 50 -65.04 -7.91 2.83
N ASN A 51 -65.65 -8.77 3.64
CA ASN A 51 -64.97 -9.55 4.68
C ASN A 51 -65.80 -10.81 5.04
N LYS A 52 -65.16 -11.79 5.70
CA LYS A 52 -65.75 -13.00 6.35
C LYS A 52 -66.24 -14.11 5.39
N THR A 53 -66.27 -15.42 5.73
CA THR A 53 -65.99 -16.15 7.02
C THR A 53 -65.79 -17.68 6.85
N VAL A 54 -64.94 -18.31 7.71
CA VAL A 54 -65.10 -19.67 8.36
C VAL A 54 -65.07 -20.93 7.43
N ALA A 55 -64.66 -22.15 7.83
CA ALA A 55 -64.38 -22.83 9.13
C ALA A 55 -62.91 -23.31 9.26
N GLU A 56 -62.24 -23.37 10.44
CA GLU A 56 -62.40 -24.18 11.69
C GLU A 56 -62.13 -25.70 11.52
N GLY A 57 -61.44 -26.41 12.44
CA GLY A 57 -60.69 -26.09 13.68
C GLY A 57 -59.44 -27.02 13.82
N GLY A 58 -58.68 -27.21 14.91
CA GLY A 58 -58.71 -26.82 16.34
C GLY A 58 -58.18 -28.01 17.19
N GLY A 59 -57.38 -27.93 18.27
CA GLY A 59 -56.67 -26.84 18.98
C GLY A 59 -55.58 -27.42 19.94
N ARG A 60 -54.69 -26.58 20.53
CA ARG A 60 -54.61 -26.21 21.98
C ARG A 60 -54.34 -27.40 22.97
N LYS A 61 -53.40 -27.37 23.95
CA LYS A 61 -53.01 -26.31 24.91
C LYS A 61 -51.58 -26.44 25.52
N THR A 62 -50.95 -25.29 25.72
CA THR A 62 -50.04 -24.80 26.80
C THR A 62 -49.67 -25.67 28.04
N LEU A 63 -48.39 -25.59 28.50
CA LEU A 63 -47.95 -24.94 29.76
C LEU A 63 -46.41 -24.96 29.99
N LYS A 64 -45.90 -24.18 30.96
CA LYS A 64 -44.51 -24.21 31.52
C LYS A 64 -44.55 -24.59 33.01
N PRO A 65 -43.44 -25.06 33.63
CA PRO A 65 -42.71 -24.15 34.54
C PRO A 65 -41.16 -24.30 34.56
N ARG A 66 -40.51 -23.59 35.50
CA ARG A 66 -39.06 -23.38 35.73
C ARG A 66 -38.31 -24.62 36.28
N GLY A 67 -36.97 -24.66 36.16
CA GLY A 67 -36.11 -25.45 37.07
C GLY A 67 -34.60 -25.39 36.78
N LYS A 68 -33.77 -25.06 37.80
CA LYS A 68 -32.28 -25.08 37.76
C LYS A 68 -31.71 -26.52 37.82
N GLY A 69 -30.49 -26.76 37.35
CA GLY A 69 -29.72 -27.99 37.64
C GLY A 69 -28.32 -28.00 37.00
N CYS A 70 -27.31 -28.56 37.67
CA CYS A 70 -25.89 -28.40 37.32
C CYS A 70 -25.13 -29.71 37.01
N ARG A 71 -24.06 -29.56 36.23
CA ARG A 71 -22.80 -30.36 36.20
C ARG A 71 -22.81 -31.80 35.66
N ALA A 72 -21.58 -32.23 35.35
CA ALA A 72 -21.21 -33.53 34.81
C ALA A 72 -20.96 -34.58 35.92
N VAL A 73 -20.85 -35.83 35.52
CA VAL A 73 -20.42 -36.99 36.32
C VAL A 73 -19.46 -37.84 35.47
N ASP A 74 -18.57 -38.58 36.12
CA ASP A 74 -17.50 -39.41 35.53
C ASP A 74 -17.20 -40.60 36.48
N LEU A 75 -16.39 -41.57 36.03
CA LEU A 75 -15.72 -42.67 36.78
C LEU A 75 -16.44 -44.00 37.12
N CYS A 76 -15.59 -44.98 37.47
CA CYS A 76 -15.76 -46.33 38.05
C CYS A 76 -15.98 -47.53 37.08
N GLU A 77 -15.30 -48.71 37.18
CA GLU A 77 -14.06 -49.24 37.84
C GLU A 77 -13.82 -50.71 37.28
N ASP A 78 -12.74 -51.52 37.40
CA ASP A 78 -11.32 -51.45 37.88
C ASP A 78 -10.38 -52.51 37.19
N GLN A 79 -10.16 -53.71 37.77
CA GLN A 79 -9.00 -54.64 37.55
C GLN A 79 -9.37 -56.17 37.58
N PRO A 80 -8.47 -57.22 37.46
CA PRO A 80 -6.98 -57.26 37.59
C PRO A 80 -6.08 -58.24 36.73
N CYS A 81 -4.76 -57.92 36.71
CA CYS A 81 -3.52 -58.78 36.80
C CYS A 81 -3.05 -59.87 35.78
N GLN A 82 -1.74 -60.20 35.94
CA GLN A 82 -0.86 -61.25 35.34
C GLN A 82 -0.24 -60.95 33.94
N ASP A 83 1.06 -61.17 33.63
CA ASP A 83 2.24 -61.61 34.41
C ASP A 83 3.59 -61.09 33.79
N LEU A 84 4.75 -61.32 34.45
CA LEU A 84 6.13 -60.93 34.05
C LEU A 84 7.14 -62.12 34.15
N PRO A 85 8.25 -62.12 33.37
CA PRO A 85 9.61 -61.82 33.90
C PRO A 85 10.44 -60.88 32.96
N GLU A 86 11.35 -59.98 33.40
CA GLU A 86 12.60 -60.09 34.20
C GLU A 86 13.83 -60.64 33.43
N VAL A 87 15.10 -60.20 33.61
CA VAL A 87 15.71 -58.98 34.21
C VAL A 87 17.23 -58.89 33.84
N ILE A 88 17.88 -57.72 34.02
CA ILE A 88 19.28 -57.44 34.49
C ILE A 88 19.65 -55.99 34.09
N ALA A 89 19.74 -54.98 34.99
CA ALA A 89 20.62 -54.76 36.17
C ALA A 89 22.03 -54.24 35.81
N ARG A 90 22.73 -53.34 36.54
CA ARG A 90 22.59 -52.49 37.78
C ARG A 90 23.79 -51.46 37.72
N LYS A 91 23.94 -50.27 38.34
CA LYS A 91 23.38 -49.44 39.46
C LYS A 91 23.05 -48.00 38.90
N ALA A 92 22.70 -46.90 39.58
CA ALA A 92 22.83 -46.30 40.95
C ALA A 92 24.24 -45.70 41.29
N VAL A 93 24.42 -44.58 42.02
CA VAL A 93 23.94 -44.22 43.38
C VAL A 93 24.11 -42.69 43.68
N THR A 94 23.14 -42.05 44.39
CA THR A 94 23.08 -40.77 45.21
C THR A 94 24.01 -39.54 44.97
N GLY A 95 23.68 -38.28 45.35
CA GLY A 95 22.49 -37.67 46.00
C GLY A 95 22.83 -36.65 47.13
N LYS A 96 21.92 -35.69 47.45
CA LYS A 96 21.97 -34.66 48.55
C LYS A 96 23.03 -33.52 48.40
N ALA A 97 22.94 -32.31 49.01
CA ALA A 97 21.89 -31.60 49.80
C ALA A 97 21.92 -30.05 49.58
N GLN A 98 21.64 -29.23 50.61
CA GLN A 98 21.05 -27.86 50.59
C GLN A 98 21.92 -26.79 51.32
N GLU A 99 21.46 -25.52 51.34
CA GLU A 99 21.86 -24.38 52.23
C GLU A 99 23.20 -23.65 51.94
N ASP A 100 23.42 -22.36 52.31
CA ASP A 100 22.59 -21.14 52.47
C ASP A 100 23.55 -19.91 52.66
N LEU A 101 23.03 -18.67 52.86
CA LEU A 101 23.72 -17.42 53.28
C LEU A 101 24.60 -16.71 52.20
N GLY A 102 24.87 -15.40 52.24
CA GLY A 102 24.30 -14.33 53.08
C GLY A 102 25.06 -12.97 53.07
N LEU A 103 24.50 -11.94 52.42
CA LEU A 103 24.58 -10.48 52.73
C LEU A 103 25.93 -9.72 52.94
N ASN A 104 26.28 -8.79 52.01
CA ASN A 104 26.47 -7.31 52.21
C ASN A 104 27.64 -6.63 51.44
N LYS A 105 27.32 -5.54 50.70
CA LYS A 105 28.06 -4.25 50.48
C LYS A 105 29.53 -4.31 49.97
N VAL A 106 30.09 -3.38 49.16
CA VAL A 106 30.01 -1.90 49.07
C VAL A 106 29.97 -1.45 47.58
N ALA A 107 29.95 -0.14 47.29
CA ALA A 107 29.59 0.48 46.00
C ALA A 107 30.74 0.79 45.00
N ASP A 108 30.34 1.34 43.85
CA ASP A 108 31.10 2.15 42.86
C ASP A 108 32.23 1.51 42.03
N ARG A 109 31.90 1.07 40.79
CA ARG A 109 32.24 1.76 39.51
C ARG A 109 31.93 0.93 38.26
N ALA A 110 31.79 1.62 37.11
CA ALA A 110 31.82 1.12 35.72
C ALA A 110 30.73 0.07 35.36
N ALA A 111 29.76 0.37 34.48
CA ALA A 111 29.86 0.53 33.02
C ALA A 111 29.79 -0.81 32.25
N ASP A 112 29.49 -0.71 30.96
CA ASP A 112 29.43 -1.81 29.97
C ASP A 112 28.46 -2.96 30.25
N LEU A 113 27.18 -2.76 29.88
CA LEU A 113 26.34 -3.81 29.27
C LEU A 113 25.18 -3.20 28.43
N MET A 114 25.54 -2.30 27.50
CA MET A 114 24.63 -1.75 26.49
C MET A 114 25.08 -2.20 25.10
N MET A 115 24.59 -3.37 24.65
CA MET A 115 24.80 -3.90 23.31
C MET A 115 23.46 -4.21 22.66
N ASP A 116 22.93 -3.23 21.94
CA ASP A 116 21.88 -3.45 20.94
C ASP A 116 22.36 -2.77 19.64
N GLY A 117 22.39 -3.53 18.55
CA GLY A 117 23.37 -3.31 17.47
C GLY A 117 23.15 -2.06 16.62
N GLU A 118 24.25 -1.51 16.09
CA GLU A 118 24.23 -0.53 15.01
C GLU A 118 23.30 -1.01 13.88
N SER A 119 22.43 -0.12 13.38
CA SER A 119 21.54 -0.47 12.28
C SER A 119 22.34 -0.86 11.04
N GLY A 120 22.02 -2.02 10.48
CA GLY A 120 22.74 -2.70 9.39
C GLY A 120 22.72 -2.02 8.01
N ASP A 121 22.85 -0.71 7.95
CA ASP A 121 23.16 0.05 6.72
C ASP A 121 24.67 0.03 6.42
N LYS A 122 25.53 -0.40 7.36
CA LYS A 122 26.99 -0.55 7.15
C LYS A 122 27.38 -1.60 6.11
N PHE A 123 26.54 -2.60 5.83
CA PHE A 123 26.81 -3.58 4.78
C PHE A 123 26.59 -3.06 3.34
N ALA A 124 26.28 -1.77 3.18
CA ALA A 124 26.43 -1.03 1.94
C ALA A 124 27.40 0.18 2.06
N ALA A 125 28.12 0.30 3.17
CA ALA A 125 29.06 1.40 3.43
C ALA A 125 30.53 1.05 3.15
N ALA A 126 30.88 -0.24 3.13
CA ALA A 126 32.26 -0.70 2.96
C ALA A 126 32.82 -0.57 1.51
N GLU A 127 31.98 -0.27 0.51
CA GLU A 127 32.40 -0.07 -0.89
C GLU A 127 32.27 1.40 -1.37
N ASP A 128 31.63 2.29 -0.61
CA ASP A 128 31.31 3.69 -1.01
C ASP A 128 32.11 4.74 -0.22
N GLU A 129 33.13 4.32 0.54
CA GLU A 129 34.07 5.21 1.25
C GLU A 129 35.33 5.57 0.42
N SER A 130 35.35 5.17 -0.86
CA SER A 130 36.37 5.59 -1.83
C SER A 130 35.74 6.43 -2.97
N THR A 131 36.44 7.50 -3.36
CA THR A 131 36.13 8.41 -4.49
C THR A 131 35.03 9.49 -4.33
N THR A 132 34.55 9.83 -3.13
CA THR A 132 33.88 11.14 -2.96
C THR A 132 34.89 12.28 -3.04
N THR A 133 34.78 13.12 -4.08
CA THR A 133 35.47 14.41 -4.21
C THR A 133 35.27 15.27 -2.93
N PRO A 134 36.25 16.09 -2.50
CA PRO A 134 36.03 17.06 -1.43
C PRO A 134 35.02 18.13 -1.85
N VAL A 135 34.22 18.60 -0.88
CA VAL A 135 33.31 19.73 -1.10
C VAL A 135 34.10 21.05 -1.17
N PRO A 136 33.68 22.05 -1.97
CA PRO A 136 34.36 23.35 -2.04
C PRO A 136 34.45 24.07 -0.68
N GLU A 137 35.66 24.46 -0.28
CA GLU A 137 35.91 25.27 0.93
C GLU A 137 35.34 26.69 0.83
N ARG A 138 35.31 27.25 -0.38
CA ARG A 138 34.71 28.55 -0.69
C ARG A 138 33.58 28.35 -1.69
N VAL A 139 32.44 28.97 -1.42
CA VAL A 139 31.21 28.87 -2.21
C VAL A 139 30.74 30.26 -2.60
N GLN A 140 30.64 30.49 -3.91
CA GLN A 140 29.89 31.58 -4.50
C GLN A 140 29.10 31.04 -5.69
N VAL A 141 27.80 31.35 -5.76
CA VAL A 141 26.88 30.78 -6.76
C VAL A 141 25.92 31.84 -7.30
N GLY A 142 26.02 32.13 -8.60
CA GLY A 142 25.29 33.24 -9.23
C GLY A 142 25.68 34.56 -8.57
N ASN A 143 24.69 35.33 -8.12
CA ASN A 143 24.90 36.63 -7.48
C ASN A 143 24.97 36.52 -5.94
N SER A 144 25.39 35.38 -5.39
CA SER A 144 25.52 35.22 -3.94
C SER A 144 26.73 35.99 -3.38
N PRO A 145 26.74 36.32 -2.09
CA PRO A 145 27.97 36.53 -1.34
C PRO A 145 28.91 35.32 -1.46
N GLU A 146 30.19 35.53 -1.13
CA GLU A 146 31.10 34.41 -0.86
C GLU A 146 30.85 33.86 0.56
N TYR A 147 30.80 32.54 0.67
CA TYR A 147 30.70 31.80 1.94
C TYR A 147 31.88 30.84 2.07
N ILE A 148 32.44 30.70 3.28
CA ILE A 148 33.36 29.63 3.65
C ILE A 148 32.55 28.46 4.20
N THR A 149 32.81 27.26 3.70
CA THR A 149 32.23 26.01 4.21
C THR A 149 32.89 25.65 5.54
N ASP A 150 32.10 25.66 6.61
CA ASP A 150 32.46 25.30 7.99
C ASP A 150 31.97 23.86 8.29
N ARG A 151 31.85 23.50 9.57
CA ARG A 151 31.31 22.23 10.09
C ARG A 151 30.13 21.65 9.30
N LYS A 152 30.17 20.32 9.13
CA LYS A 152 29.10 19.52 8.54
C LYS A 152 27.87 19.48 9.46
N LEU A 153 26.69 19.65 8.89
CA LEU A 153 25.40 19.52 9.56
C LEU A 153 24.76 18.15 9.34
N GLY A 154 24.99 17.51 8.17
CA GLY A 154 24.46 16.17 7.91
C GLY A 154 24.84 15.57 6.54
N LYS A 155 24.43 14.32 6.33
CA LYS A 155 24.44 13.61 5.03
C LYS A 155 23.05 13.00 4.82
N GLY A 156 22.34 13.47 3.80
CA GLY A 156 21.06 12.90 3.37
C GLY A 156 21.24 11.85 2.28
N GLY A 157 20.13 11.30 1.77
CA GLY A 157 20.17 10.27 0.73
C GLY A 157 20.65 10.74 -0.66
N PHE A 158 20.73 12.06 -0.88
CA PHE A 158 21.04 12.67 -2.18
C PHE A 158 22.28 13.59 -2.15
N GLY A 159 22.60 14.16 -0.98
CA GLY A 159 23.64 15.17 -0.82
C GLY A 159 24.08 15.39 0.64
N GLN A 160 24.96 16.36 0.84
CA GLN A 160 25.58 16.69 2.12
C GLN A 160 25.25 18.13 2.52
N VAL A 161 25.05 18.40 3.82
CA VAL A 161 24.72 19.74 4.33
C VAL A 161 25.80 20.22 5.28
N TYR A 162 26.25 21.46 5.11
CA TYR A 162 27.28 22.13 5.91
C TYR A 162 26.81 23.53 6.31
N VAL A 163 27.47 24.12 7.30
CA VAL A 163 27.36 25.57 7.56
C VAL A 163 28.17 26.34 6.52
N GLY A 164 27.59 27.39 5.96
CA GLY A 164 28.31 28.42 5.23
C GLY A 164 28.44 29.67 6.08
N ARG A 165 29.66 30.19 6.26
CA ARG A 165 29.93 31.46 6.93
C ARG A 165 30.23 32.55 5.91
N ARG A 166 29.44 33.61 5.90
CA ARG A 166 29.59 34.72 4.93
C ARG A 166 30.91 35.45 5.13
N VAL A 167 31.67 35.67 4.06
CA VAL A 167 33.02 36.27 4.11
C VAL A 167 32.96 37.79 4.32
N SER A 168 31.97 38.48 3.76
CA SER A 168 31.86 39.94 3.83
C SER A 168 30.40 40.43 3.85
N GLY A 169 30.14 41.41 4.73
CA GLY A 169 28.79 41.88 5.03
C GLY A 169 27.91 40.84 5.72
N GLY A 170 26.63 41.18 5.91
CA GLY A 170 25.68 40.36 6.66
C GLY A 170 25.66 40.73 8.15
N GLY A 171 24.53 41.25 8.61
CA GLY A 171 24.27 41.59 10.02
C GLY A 171 23.01 40.93 10.58
N SER A 172 22.34 40.09 9.78
CA SER A 172 21.15 39.35 10.20
C SER A 172 21.52 38.00 10.83
N ARG A 173 20.58 37.41 11.57
CA ARG A 173 20.62 36.00 11.99
C ARG A 173 19.89 35.05 11.02
N THR A 174 19.07 35.58 10.11
CA THR A 174 18.21 34.82 9.19
C THR A 174 18.04 35.54 7.85
N GLY A 175 17.59 34.84 6.80
CA GLY A 175 17.44 35.41 5.47
C GLY A 175 18.76 35.59 4.69
N PRO A 176 18.72 36.23 3.49
CA PRO A 176 19.87 36.30 2.59
C PRO A 176 21.09 37.07 3.15
N ASP A 177 20.87 37.96 4.12
CA ASP A 177 21.92 38.70 4.83
C ASP A 177 22.32 38.10 6.19
N ALA A 178 22.04 36.80 6.39
CA ALA A 178 22.56 36.03 7.52
C ALA A 178 24.08 35.81 7.46
N GLN A 179 24.71 35.72 8.63
CA GLN A 179 26.13 35.39 8.78
C GLN A 179 26.42 33.88 8.66
N GLU A 180 25.58 33.03 9.25
CA GLU A 180 25.57 31.57 9.00
C GLU A 180 24.36 31.21 8.12
N VAL A 181 24.60 30.38 7.10
CA VAL A 181 23.58 29.81 6.18
C VAL A 181 23.75 28.29 6.10
N ALA A 182 22.72 27.56 5.67
CA ALA A 182 22.85 26.15 5.32
C ALA A 182 23.26 25.99 3.85
N LEU A 183 24.35 25.25 3.61
CA LEU A 183 24.85 24.89 2.28
C LEU A 183 24.56 23.41 2.00
N LYS A 184 23.62 23.10 1.09
CA LYS A 184 23.33 21.74 0.63
C LYS A 184 24.03 21.47 -0.70
N PHE A 185 24.93 20.49 -0.72
CA PHE A 185 25.73 20.07 -1.87
C PHE A 185 25.27 18.71 -2.40
N GLU A 186 24.95 18.64 -3.70
CA GLU A 186 24.62 17.40 -4.41
C GLU A 186 25.58 17.22 -5.59
N HIS A 187 26.29 16.09 -5.64
CA HIS A 187 27.30 15.85 -6.68
C HIS A 187 26.62 15.50 -8.01
N ARG A 188 27.27 15.80 -9.15
CA ARG A 188 26.70 15.51 -10.48
C ARG A 188 26.44 14.02 -10.76
N SER A 189 27.09 13.11 -10.03
CA SER A 189 26.84 11.66 -10.09
C SER A 189 25.79 11.16 -9.08
N SER A 190 25.26 12.02 -8.19
CA SER A 190 24.19 11.66 -7.27
C SER A 190 22.94 11.20 -8.05
N LYS A 191 22.22 10.21 -7.49
CA LYS A 191 20.96 9.71 -8.05
C LYS A 191 19.95 10.86 -8.19
N GLY A 192 19.64 11.22 -9.43
CA GLY A 192 18.76 12.35 -9.78
C GLY A 192 19.46 13.48 -10.55
N CYS A 193 20.78 13.60 -10.46
CA CYS A 193 21.57 14.67 -11.10
C CYS A 193 21.94 14.39 -12.57
N ASN A 194 21.72 13.18 -13.07
CA ASN A 194 22.16 12.69 -14.39
C ASN A 194 21.67 13.53 -15.60
N TYR A 195 20.63 14.35 -15.42
CA TYR A 195 19.98 15.13 -16.49
C TYR A 195 19.94 16.63 -16.23
N GLY A 196 20.65 17.12 -15.19
CA GLY A 196 20.64 18.53 -14.78
C GLY A 196 20.59 18.69 -13.25
N PRO A 197 20.19 19.87 -12.76
CA PRO A 197 20.04 20.09 -11.32
C PRO A 197 18.98 19.17 -10.67
N PRO A 198 19.10 18.89 -9.37
CA PRO A 198 18.15 18.08 -8.61
C PRO A 198 16.69 18.54 -8.76
N TYR A 199 15.75 17.59 -8.79
CA TYR A 199 14.31 17.89 -8.87
C TYR A 199 13.82 18.79 -7.72
N GLU A 200 14.43 18.65 -6.54
CA GLU A 200 14.22 19.51 -5.36
C GLU A 200 14.35 21.01 -5.66
N TRP A 201 15.19 21.40 -6.61
CA TRP A 201 15.34 22.80 -7.05
C TRP A 201 14.09 23.38 -7.73
N GLN A 202 13.26 22.53 -8.34
CA GLN A 202 11.97 22.88 -8.95
C GLN A 202 10.87 22.93 -7.90
N VAL A 203 10.95 22.04 -6.90
CA VAL A 203 10.04 21.98 -5.75
C VAL A 203 10.20 23.25 -4.90
N TYR A 204 11.41 23.59 -4.46
CA TYR A 204 11.68 24.87 -3.77
C TYR A 204 11.34 26.10 -4.61
N HIS A 205 11.50 26.07 -5.94
CA HIS A 205 11.08 27.20 -6.78
C HIS A 205 9.57 27.49 -6.68
N THR A 206 8.76 26.46 -6.43
CA THR A 206 7.30 26.61 -6.24
C THR A 206 6.91 26.90 -4.78
N LEU A 207 7.77 26.54 -3.82
CA LEU A 207 7.50 26.54 -2.39
C LEU A 207 8.30 27.58 -1.59
N ASN A 208 9.18 28.37 -2.21
CA ASN A 208 9.91 29.44 -1.52
C ASN A 208 8.92 30.44 -0.91
N GLY A 209 9.08 30.76 0.37
CA GLY A 209 8.10 31.58 1.12
C GLY A 209 6.78 30.87 1.46
N CYS A 210 6.66 29.56 1.24
CA CYS A 210 5.56 28.76 1.80
C CYS A 210 5.72 28.64 3.33
N TYR A 211 4.61 28.65 4.05
CA TYR A 211 4.64 28.55 5.51
C TYR A 211 5.30 27.24 5.96
N GLY A 212 6.25 27.34 6.88
CA GLY A 212 7.00 26.19 7.42
C GLY A 212 7.98 25.53 6.46
N ILE A 213 8.30 26.13 5.32
CA ILE A 213 9.38 25.68 4.42
C ILE A 213 10.54 26.68 4.55
N PRO A 214 11.80 26.26 4.74
CA PRO A 214 12.95 27.18 4.79
C PRO A 214 13.17 27.84 3.42
N SER A 215 13.67 29.07 3.43
CA SER A 215 13.93 29.80 2.20
C SER A 215 15.19 29.30 1.50
N VAL A 216 15.14 29.20 0.17
CA VAL A 216 16.34 29.15 -0.66
C VAL A 216 16.67 30.59 -1.08
N HIS A 217 17.85 31.07 -0.70
CA HIS A 217 18.34 32.42 -1.04
C HIS A 217 19.04 32.41 -2.40
N TYR A 218 19.96 31.45 -2.60
CA TYR A 218 20.75 31.31 -3.82
C TYR A 218 20.84 29.84 -4.24
N LYS A 219 21.04 29.59 -5.54
CA LYS A 219 21.33 28.25 -6.07
C LYS A 219 22.19 28.35 -7.32
N GLY A 220 23.11 27.40 -7.49
CA GLY A 220 24.01 27.36 -8.63
C GLY A 220 24.90 26.12 -8.65
N ARG A 221 25.81 26.05 -9.61
CA ARG A 221 26.75 24.94 -9.76
C ARG A 221 28.17 25.44 -9.57
N LEU A 222 28.94 24.79 -8.69
CA LEU A 222 30.35 25.07 -8.46
C LEU A 222 31.15 23.78 -8.65
N GLY A 223 32.01 23.77 -9.67
CA GLY A 223 32.68 22.55 -10.13
C GLY A 223 31.69 21.43 -10.41
N ASP A 224 31.80 20.36 -9.63
CA ASP A 224 31.03 19.12 -9.80
C ASP A 224 29.78 19.03 -8.90
N TYR A 225 29.51 20.07 -8.10
CA TYR A 225 28.35 20.15 -7.21
C TYR A 225 27.27 21.11 -7.69
N TYR A 226 26.03 20.69 -7.58
CA TYR A 226 24.87 21.56 -7.44
C TYR A 226 24.76 22.00 -5.98
N ILE A 227 24.57 23.29 -5.73
CA ILE A 227 24.53 23.89 -4.40
C ILE A 227 23.24 24.70 -4.21
N LEU A 228 22.57 24.49 -3.06
CA LEU A 228 21.56 25.38 -2.50
C LEU A 228 22.14 26.14 -1.31
N VAL A 229 21.87 27.45 -1.23
CA VAL A 229 22.15 28.31 -0.08
C VAL A 229 20.83 28.68 0.57
N MET A 230 20.66 28.34 1.84
CA MET A 230 19.35 28.29 2.51
C MET A 230 19.38 28.90 3.92
N ASP A 231 18.20 29.21 4.46
CA ASP A 231 18.04 29.63 5.86
C ASP A 231 18.74 28.63 6.81
N MET A 232 19.55 29.15 7.73
CA MET A 232 20.12 28.35 8.82
C MET A 232 19.04 28.08 9.88
N LEU A 233 18.84 26.81 10.23
CA LEU A 233 17.84 26.37 11.20
C LEU A 233 18.48 25.91 12.52
N GLY A 234 17.62 25.54 13.49
CA GLY A 234 17.98 24.93 14.76
C GLY A 234 17.94 23.40 14.71
N PRO A 235 17.87 22.72 15.89
CA PRO A 235 17.86 21.26 15.97
C PRO A 235 16.61 20.63 15.36
N SER A 236 16.74 19.38 14.91
CA SER A 236 15.60 18.56 14.46
C SER A 236 14.79 18.02 15.64
N LEU A 237 13.55 17.58 15.39
CA LEU A 237 12.76 16.88 16.40
C LEU A 237 13.41 15.57 16.84
N TRP A 238 14.29 14.97 16.00
CA TRP A 238 15.12 13.84 16.40
C TRP A 238 16.17 14.23 17.44
N ASP A 239 16.87 15.34 17.24
CA ASP A 239 17.89 15.83 18.18
C ASP A 239 17.26 16.24 19.52
N VAL A 240 16.11 16.94 19.46
CA VAL A 240 15.33 17.32 20.65
C VAL A 240 14.76 16.09 21.36
N TRP A 241 14.28 15.07 20.62
CA TRP A 241 13.79 13.82 21.22
C TRP A 241 14.90 13.06 21.96
N ASN A 242 16.12 13.05 21.43
CA ASN A 242 17.27 12.46 22.13
C ASN A 242 17.67 13.28 23.37
N SER A 243 17.69 14.62 23.29
CA SER A 243 18.10 15.46 24.43
C SER A 243 17.12 15.47 25.60
N VAL A 244 15.83 15.17 25.39
CA VAL A 244 14.83 14.97 26.46
C VAL A 244 14.73 13.52 26.97
N GLY A 245 15.72 12.67 26.68
CA GLY A 245 15.74 11.30 27.20
C GLY A 245 14.83 10.32 26.45
N GLN A 246 14.63 10.52 25.14
CA GLN A 246 13.95 9.60 24.24
C GLN A 246 12.44 9.39 24.48
N ALA A 247 11.79 10.33 25.18
CA ALA A 247 10.33 10.45 25.22
C ALA A 247 9.88 11.91 25.36
N MET A 248 9.01 12.39 24.47
CA MET A 248 8.40 13.72 24.57
C MET A 248 7.05 13.68 25.30
N SER A 249 6.71 14.76 26.01
CA SER A 249 5.41 14.89 26.67
C SER A 249 4.26 15.01 25.67
N ALA A 250 3.08 14.54 26.02
CA ALA A 250 1.91 14.59 25.12
C ALA A 250 1.50 16.02 24.72
N HIS A 251 1.69 17.00 25.61
CA HIS A 251 1.49 18.44 25.32
C HIS A 251 2.47 18.95 24.25
N MET A 252 3.75 18.60 24.37
CA MET A 252 4.76 18.96 23.37
C MET A 252 4.44 18.32 22.01
N VAL A 253 4.09 17.03 21.99
CA VAL A 253 3.75 16.33 20.75
C VAL A 253 2.40 16.79 20.16
N ALA A 254 1.47 17.28 20.98
CA ALA A 254 0.24 17.94 20.50
C ALA A 254 0.55 19.29 19.81
N CYS A 255 1.48 20.09 20.37
CA CYS A 255 1.96 21.31 19.71
C CYS A 255 2.67 21.00 18.38
N ILE A 256 3.50 19.95 18.34
CA ILE A 256 4.13 19.44 17.10
C ILE A 256 3.06 19.03 16.09
N ALA A 257 2.02 18.28 16.52
CA ALA A 257 0.97 17.81 15.63
C ALA A 257 0.23 18.95 14.93
N VAL A 258 -0.22 19.97 15.68
CA VAL A 258 -0.98 21.10 15.13
C VAL A 258 -0.15 21.91 14.13
N GLU A 259 1.11 22.21 14.45
CA GLU A 259 1.98 22.96 13.54
C GLU A 259 2.36 22.09 12.31
N ALA A 260 2.75 20.83 12.50
CA ALA A 260 3.09 19.93 11.39
C ALA A 260 1.92 19.69 10.42
N ILE A 261 0.68 19.52 10.92
CA ILE A 261 -0.52 19.44 10.08
C ILE A 261 -0.72 20.75 9.30
N SER A 262 -0.46 21.91 9.91
CA SER A 262 -0.57 23.23 9.27
C SER A 262 0.48 23.44 8.16
N ILE A 263 1.71 22.94 8.35
CA ILE A 263 2.78 22.98 7.34
C ILE A 263 2.44 22.05 6.18
N LEU A 264 1.98 20.81 6.46
CA LEU A 264 1.53 19.87 5.45
C LEU A 264 0.33 20.40 4.66
N GLU A 265 -0.65 21.06 5.31
CA GLU A 265 -1.75 21.72 4.59
C GLU A 265 -1.23 22.73 3.56
N LYS A 266 -0.25 23.57 3.92
CA LYS A 266 0.28 24.57 2.97
C LYS A 266 1.09 23.93 1.85
N LEU A 267 1.89 22.90 2.14
CA LEU A 267 2.59 22.08 1.14
C LEU A 267 1.60 21.43 0.16
N HIS A 268 0.57 20.78 0.71
CA HIS A 268 -0.50 20.13 -0.05
C HIS A 268 -1.27 21.16 -0.90
N SER A 269 -1.59 22.35 -0.38
CA SER A 269 -2.29 23.41 -1.13
C SER A 269 -1.57 23.78 -2.45
N LYS A 270 -0.23 23.80 -2.41
CA LYS A 270 0.68 24.08 -3.55
C LYS A 270 0.83 22.91 -4.53
N GLY A 271 0.20 21.76 -4.26
CA GLY A 271 0.12 20.60 -5.15
C GLY A 271 1.19 19.53 -4.95
N PHE A 272 2.01 19.64 -3.90
CA PHE A 272 3.06 18.68 -3.57
C PHE A 272 2.72 17.87 -2.32
N VAL A 273 3.16 16.61 -2.26
CA VAL A 273 3.31 15.79 -1.05
C VAL A 273 4.79 15.63 -0.75
N HIS A 274 5.15 15.40 0.53
CA HIS A 274 6.53 15.29 0.97
C HIS A 274 7.14 13.91 0.70
N GLY A 275 6.39 12.83 1.00
CA GLY A 275 6.83 11.45 0.80
C GLY A 275 7.93 10.95 1.75
N ASP A 276 8.32 11.73 2.76
CA ASP A 276 9.31 11.33 3.79
C ASP A 276 9.14 12.13 5.10
N VAL A 277 7.93 12.11 5.66
CA VAL A 277 7.60 12.78 6.93
C VAL A 277 8.16 11.97 8.10
N LYS A 278 9.07 12.57 8.87
CA LYS A 278 9.83 11.93 9.97
C LYS A 278 10.43 12.98 10.93
N PRO A 279 10.82 12.63 12.19
CA PRO A 279 11.42 13.56 13.14
C PRO A 279 12.66 14.31 12.63
N GLU A 280 13.48 13.65 11.83
CA GLU A 280 14.75 14.18 11.30
C GLU A 280 14.52 15.30 10.27
N ASN A 281 13.36 15.33 9.59
CA ASN A 281 13.00 16.32 8.57
C ASN A 281 12.20 17.51 9.13
N PHE A 282 11.85 17.51 10.42
CA PHE A 282 11.23 18.65 11.09
C PHE A 282 12.25 19.34 12.00
N LEU A 283 12.58 20.60 11.70
CA LEU A 283 13.55 21.39 12.45
C LEU A 283 12.89 22.58 13.14
N LEU A 284 13.44 22.99 14.28
CA LEU A 284 13.12 24.28 14.90
C LEU A 284 13.84 25.42 14.16
N GLY A 285 13.35 26.65 14.33
CA GLY A 285 14.08 27.84 13.86
C GLY A 285 15.41 28.05 14.58
N HIS A 286 16.25 28.95 14.06
CA HIS A 286 17.57 29.21 14.63
C HIS A 286 17.48 29.68 16.11
N PRO A 287 18.28 29.15 17.04
CA PRO A 287 18.24 29.53 18.45
C PRO A 287 18.49 31.02 18.69
N GLY A 288 17.74 31.65 19.61
CA GLY A 288 17.83 33.08 19.85
C GLY A 288 17.42 33.92 18.63
N SER A 289 16.53 33.40 17.78
CA SER A 289 15.80 34.17 16.76
C SER A 289 14.32 34.25 17.13
N VAL A 290 13.58 35.18 16.52
CA VAL A 290 12.12 35.29 16.72
C VAL A 290 11.34 34.02 16.34
N ASP A 291 11.96 33.13 15.56
CA ASP A 291 11.38 31.88 15.07
C ASP A 291 11.95 30.63 15.76
N GLU A 292 12.74 30.75 16.83
CA GLU A 292 13.37 29.58 17.52
C GLU A 292 12.38 28.49 17.96
N LYS A 293 11.14 28.84 18.29
CA LYS A 293 10.06 27.91 18.67
C LYS A 293 9.16 27.48 17.49
N LYS A 294 9.40 27.96 16.28
CA LYS A 294 8.60 27.64 15.08
C LYS A 294 9.16 26.41 14.39
N LEU A 295 8.27 25.59 13.83
CA LEU A 295 8.64 24.37 13.13
C LEU A 295 8.82 24.64 11.63
N PHE A 296 9.79 23.95 11.02
CA PHE A 296 10.09 23.96 9.59
C PHE A 296 10.24 22.52 9.09
N LEU A 297 9.85 22.27 7.84
CA LEU A 297 9.91 20.97 7.17
C LEU A 297 10.93 21.03 6.02
N ILE A 298 11.88 20.09 6.02
CA ILE A 298 13.08 20.10 5.15
C ILE A 298 13.22 18.82 4.31
N ASP A 299 14.18 18.83 3.39
CA ASP A 299 14.56 17.72 2.48
C ASP A 299 13.44 17.30 1.51
N LEU A 300 13.20 18.17 0.52
CA LEU A 300 12.13 18.01 -0.46
C LEU A 300 12.56 17.13 -1.67
N GLY A 301 13.66 16.37 -1.54
CA GLY A 301 14.20 15.49 -2.59
C GLY A 301 13.29 14.30 -2.95
N LEU A 302 12.43 13.86 -2.02
CA LEU A 302 11.42 12.82 -2.26
C LEU A 302 10.02 13.36 -2.59
N ALA A 303 9.84 14.68 -2.57
CA ALA A 303 8.55 15.30 -2.82
C ALA A 303 8.00 14.98 -4.21
N SER A 304 6.68 14.93 -4.35
CA SER A 304 6.03 14.63 -5.64
C SER A 304 4.70 15.36 -5.76
N LYS A 305 4.18 15.49 -6.99
CA LYS A 305 2.90 16.18 -7.22
C LYS A 305 1.74 15.22 -6.97
N TRP A 306 0.74 15.68 -6.21
CA TRP A 306 -0.54 14.96 -6.04
C TRP A 306 -1.65 15.51 -6.94
N LYS A 307 -1.48 16.72 -7.50
CA LYS A 307 -2.35 17.29 -8.53
C LYS A 307 -1.56 17.92 -9.67
N GLU A 308 -2.19 18.01 -10.84
CA GLU A 308 -1.70 18.83 -11.94
C GLU A 308 -1.81 20.33 -11.60
N ALA A 309 -0.81 21.11 -12.04
CA ALA A 309 -0.78 22.55 -11.80
C ALA A 309 -1.70 23.37 -12.74
N SER A 310 -2.05 22.80 -13.91
CA SER A 310 -2.86 23.42 -14.96
C SER A 310 -4.35 23.13 -14.82
N SER A 311 -4.70 21.86 -14.62
CA SER A 311 -6.10 21.41 -14.53
C SER A 311 -6.63 21.35 -13.10
N GLY A 312 -5.76 21.36 -12.10
CA GLY A 312 -6.09 21.13 -10.69
C GLY A 312 -6.50 19.68 -10.35
N GLN A 313 -6.57 18.79 -11.34
CA GLN A 313 -7.02 17.41 -11.17
C GLN A 313 -6.01 16.60 -10.36
N HIS A 314 -6.50 15.63 -9.59
CA HIS A 314 -5.67 14.68 -8.86
C HIS A 314 -4.85 13.82 -9.83
N VAL A 315 -3.62 13.45 -9.47
CA VAL A 315 -2.82 12.52 -10.29
C VAL A 315 -3.44 11.13 -10.32
N ASP A 316 -3.24 10.41 -11.43
CA ASP A 316 -3.72 9.04 -11.61
C ASP A 316 -3.20 8.07 -10.54
N TYR A 317 -4.07 7.14 -10.15
CA TYR A 317 -3.71 6.03 -9.29
C TYR A 317 -2.92 4.97 -10.09
N ASP A 318 -1.74 4.64 -9.59
CA ASP A 318 -0.93 3.53 -10.07
C ASP A 318 -0.32 2.74 -8.90
N GLN A 319 0.14 1.51 -9.17
CA GLN A 319 0.85 0.68 -8.20
C GLN A 319 2.06 0.00 -8.86
N ARG A 320 3.22 0.12 -8.22
CA ARG A 320 4.50 -0.44 -8.66
C ARG A 320 5.18 -1.14 -7.48
N PRO A 321 4.85 -2.42 -7.21
CA PRO A 321 5.31 -3.12 -6.02
C PRO A 321 6.84 -3.28 -5.83
N ASP A 322 7.66 -2.87 -6.81
CA ASP A 322 9.12 -2.82 -6.72
C ASP A 322 9.68 -1.41 -6.42
N VAL A 323 8.84 -0.38 -6.32
CA VAL A 323 9.21 1.01 -6.03
C VAL A 323 8.75 1.42 -4.64
N PHE A 324 9.69 1.52 -3.71
CA PHE A 324 9.48 2.08 -2.37
C PHE A 324 10.12 3.48 -2.27
N ARG A 325 9.57 4.36 -1.41
CA ARG A 325 10.09 5.70 -1.11
C ARG A 325 9.85 6.06 0.36
N GLY A 326 10.67 6.98 0.87
CA GLY A 326 10.60 7.46 2.25
C GLY A 326 11.27 6.50 3.25
N THR A 327 11.22 6.87 4.52
CA THR A 327 11.89 6.15 5.61
C THR A 327 11.02 5.01 6.13
N ILE A 328 11.48 3.74 5.99
CA ILE A 328 10.75 2.50 6.35
C ILE A 328 10.02 2.58 7.71
N ARG A 329 10.65 3.18 8.73
CA ARG A 329 10.06 3.31 10.07
C ARG A 329 8.74 4.11 10.06
N TYR A 330 8.69 5.19 9.28
CA TYR A 330 7.61 6.19 9.31
C TYR A 330 6.69 6.16 8.07
N ALA A 331 7.13 5.65 6.92
CA ALA A 331 6.35 5.68 5.67
C ALA A 331 4.97 5.01 5.78
N SER A 332 3.99 5.49 5.00
CA SER A 332 2.65 4.89 4.92
C SER A 332 2.70 3.44 4.39
N VAL A 333 1.66 2.65 4.69
CA VAL A 333 1.47 1.33 4.07
C VAL A 333 1.28 1.43 2.55
N HIS A 334 0.70 2.50 2.03
CA HIS A 334 0.55 2.66 0.57
C HIS A 334 1.91 2.89 -0.11
N ALA A 335 2.84 3.61 0.53
CA ALA A 335 4.23 3.73 0.07
C ALA A 335 4.97 2.38 0.12
N HIS A 336 4.76 1.57 1.17
CA HIS A 336 5.26 0.18 1.21
C HIS A 336 4.70 -0.72 0.11
N LEU A 337 3.45 -0.50 -0.30
CA LEU A 337 2.80 -1.19 -1.41
C LEU A 337 3.19 -0.60 -2.79
N GLY A 338 3.98 0.47 -2.84
CA GLY A 338 4.42 1.13 -4.07
C GLY A 338 3.29 1.83 -4.83
N ARG A 339 2.24 2.28 -4.14
CA ARG A 339 1.15 3.07 -4.73
C ARG A 339 1.61 4.51 -5.04
N THR A 340 0.93 5.19 -5.95
CA THR A 340 1.09 6.65 -6.13
C THR A 340 0.90 7.36 -4.78
N GLY A 341 1.83 8.26 -4.44
CA GLY A 341 1.77 9.04 -3.20
C GLY A 341 0.71 10.14 -3.24
N SER A 342 0.04 10.36 -2.12
CA SER A 342 -1.13 11.23 -1.96
C SER A 342 -1.16 11.89 -0.57
N ARG A 343 -2.09 12.83 -0.33
CA ARG A 343 -2.11 13.64 0.90
C ARG A 343 -2.26 12.81 2.19
N ARG A 344 -2.96 11.67 2.12
CA ARG A 344 -3.09 10.71 3.22
C ARG A 344 -1.75 10.08 3.62
N ASP A 345 -0.77 9.98 2.72
CA ASP A 345 0.50 9.32 2.98
C ASP A 345 1.40 10.11 3.91
N ASP A 346 1.48 11.44 3.71
CA ASP A 346 2.18 12.34 4.62
C ASP A 346 1.51 12.38 5.99
N LEU A 347 0.17 12.29 6.05
CA LEU A 347 -0.61 12.31 7.29
C LEU A 347 -0.55 10.98 8.08
N GLU A 348 -0.56 9.82 7.41
CA GLU A 348 -0.28 8.51 8.03
C GLU A 348 1.17 8.47 8.56
N SER A 349 2.12 9.01 7.79
CA SER A 349 3.53 9.09 8.20
C SER A 349 3.74 10.05 9.37
N LEU A 350 2.98 11.16 9.42
CA LEU A 350 2.93 12.04 10.58
C LEU A 350 2.34 11.34 11.80
N ALA A 351 1.26 10.55 11.67
CA ALA A 351 0.69 9.81 12.79
C ALA A 351 1.69 8.83 13.41
N TYR A 352 2.42 8.07 12.58
CA TYR A 352 3.51 7.20 13.05
C TYR A 352 4.68 7.99 13.66
N THR A 353 5.00 9.17 13.14
CA THR A 353 6.01 10.09 13.69
C THR A 353 5.63 10.60 15.08
N LEU A 354 4.40 11.10 15.28
CA LEU A 354 3.92 11.63 16.56
C LEU A 354 3.88 10.52 17.63
N ILE A 355 3.38 9.34 17.28
CA ILE A 355 3.34 8.19 18.20
C ILE A 355 4.75 7.73 18.57
N PHE A 356 5.71 7.76 17.64
CA PHE A 356 7.12 7.49 17.94
C PHE A 356 7.70 8.48 18.96
N LEU A 357 7.46 9.80 18.80
CA LEU A 357 7.98 10.82 19.71
C LEU A 357 7.48 10.65 21.16
N ILE A 358 6.25 10.16 21.35
CA ILE A 358 5.70 9.84 22.69
C ILE A 358 6.26 8.51 23.22
N ARG A 359 6.26 7.46 22.40
CA ARG A 359 6.51 6.07 22.86
C ARG A 359 7.98 5.62 22.79
N GLY A 360 8.83 6.40 22.14
CA GLY A 360 10.23 6.08 21.80
C GLY A 360 10.44 4.90 20.83
N ARG A 361 9.40 4.10 20.56
CA ARG A 361 9.46 2.94 19.66
C ARG A 361 8.11 2.61 19.01
N LEU A 362 8.17 2.07 17.80
CA LEU A 362 7.04 1.55 17.04
C LEU A 362 7.11 0.00 16.94
N PRO A 363 5.98 -0.73 16.88
CA PRO A 363 5.94 -2.21 16.90
C PRO A 363 6.58 -2.94 15.71
N TRP A 364 7.21 -2.23 14.78
CA TRP A 364 7.82 -2.74 13.55
C TRP A 364 9.29 -2.31 13.38
N GLN A 365 9.96 -1.91 14.46
CA GLN A 365 11.42 -1.81 14.51
C GLN A 365 12.05 -3.21 14.66
N GLY A 366 13.33 -3.35 14.31
CA GLY A 366 14.11 -4.60 14.45
C GLY A 366 14.18 -5.50 13.21
N TYR A 367 13.27 -5.37 12.23
CA TYR A 367 13.35 -6.16 10.99
C TYR A 367 14.58 -5.80 10.13
N GLN A 368 15.23 -6.81 9.55
CA GLN A 368 16.42 -6.70 8.69
C GLN A 368 16.28 -7.55 7.41
N GLY A 369 17.23 -7.42 6.47
CA GLY A 369 17.25 -8.15 5.19
C GLY A 369 16.30 -7.60 4.10
N ASP A 370 16.38 -8.15 2.90
CA ASP A 370 15.65 -7.65 1.71
C ASP A 370 14.12 -7.59 1.88
N ASN A 371 13.55 -8.49 2.70
CA ASN A 371 12.11 -8.54 2.98
C ASN A 371 11.66 -7.57 4.09
N LYS A 372 12.57 -6.78 4.69
CA LYS A 372 12.30 -5.78 5.75
C LYS A 372 11.10 -4.87 5.45
N SER A 373 11.01 -4.33 4.24
CA SER A 373 9.87 -3.46 3.84
C SER A 373 8.53 -4.22 3.85
N PHE A 374 8.51 -5.46 3.37
CA PHE A 374 7.32 -6.33 3.41
C PHE A 374 6.92 -6.69 4.84
N LEU A 375 7.88 -7.07 5.69
CA LEU A 375 7.63 -7.41 7.09
C LEU A 375 7.11 -6.22 7.91
N VAL A 376 7.70 -5.03 7.70
CA VAL A 376 7.21 -3.78 8.29
C VAL A 376 5.80 -3.45 7.81
N CYS A 377 5.52 -3.57 6.52
CA CYS A 377 4.17 -3.35 5.98
C CYS A 377 3.14 -4.32 6.58
N LYS A 378 3.45 -5.62 6.60
CA LYS A 378 2.64 -6.67 7.22
C LYS A 378 2.34 -6.34 8.69
N LYS A 379 3.35 -5.90 9.45
CA LYS A 379 3.21 -5.53 10.86
C LYS A 379 2.39 -4.25 11.06
N LYS A 380 2.56 -3.22 10.21
CA LYS A 380 1.73 -2.00 10.19
C LYS A 380 0.26 -2.31 9.89
N MET A 381 -0.02 -3.23 8.98
CA MET A 381 -1.40 -3.64 8.64
C MET A 381 -2.03 -4.57 9.68
N ALA A 382 -1.23 -5.30 10.46
CA ALA A 382 -1.69 -6.14 11.55
C ALA A 382 -1.77 -5.43 12.93
N THR A 383 -1.39 -4.15 13.01
CA THR A 383 -1.42 -3.37 14.26
C THR A 383 -2.57 -2.38 14.21
N SER A 384 -3.58 -2.54 15.08
CA SER A 384 -4.72 -1.62 15.13
C SER A 384 -4.37 -0.29 15.83
N PRO A 385 -5.15 0.79 15.62
CA PRO A 385 -4.95 2.06 16.31
C PRO A 385 -5.03 1.94 17.84
N GLU A 386 -5.92 1.11 18.36
CA GLU A 386 -6.05 0.83 19.80
C GLU A 386 -4.77 0.20 20.37
N LEU A 387 -4.18 -0.77 19.65
CA LEU A 387 -2.93 -1.43 20.05
C LEU A 387 -1.72 -0.48 19.94
N LEU A 388 -1.68 0.37 18.90
CA LEU A 388 -0.58 1.30 18.67
C LEU A 388 -0.62 2.51 19.63
N CYS A 389 -1.82 2.98 20.00
CA CYS A 389 -2.03 4.14 20.86
C CYS A 389 -2.40 3.78 22.31
N CYS A 390 -2.21 2.52 22.75
CA CYS A 390 -2.64 2.05 24.08
C CYS A 390 -2.07 2.81 25.30
N PHE A 391 -0.99 3.58 25.12
CA PHE A 391 -0.42 4.49 26.14
C PHE A 391 -0.31 5.95 25.63
N CYS A 392 -1.12 6.32 24.63
CA CYS A 392 -1.17 7.67 24.08
C CYS A 392 -2.56 8.29 24.36
N PRO A 393 -2.68 9.60 24.61
CA PRO A 393 -3.98 10.25 24.73
C PRO A 393 -4.88 10.04 23.51
N ALA A 394 -6.20 10.00 23.74
CA ALA A 394 -7.20 9.71 22.72
C ALA A 394 -7.07 10.51 21.39
N PRO A 395 -6.69 11.80 21.37
CA PRO A 395 -6.42 12.54 20.13
C PRO A 395 -5.47 11.83 19.15
N PHE A 396 -4.41 11.17 19.63
CA PHE A 396 -3.47 10.46 18.78
C PHE A 396 -4.08 9.19 18.17
N LYS A 397 -4.96 8.50 18.90
CA LYS A 397 -5.76 7.39 18.36
C LYS A 397 -6.73 7.87 17.28
N HIS A 398 -7.48 8.94 17.57
CA HIS A 398 -8.49 9.49 16.64
C HIS A 398 -7.84 10.04 15.36
N PHE A 399 -6.68 10.71 15.48
CA PHE A 399 -5.90 11.17 14.32
C PHE A 399 -5.47 10.00 13.44
N LEU A 400 -4.88 8.95 14.05
CA LEU A 400 -4.47 7.74 13.35
C LEU A 400 -5.66 7.02 12.67
N GLU A 401 -6.79 6.90 13.35
CA GLU A 401 -8.02 6.29 12.84
C GLU A 401 -8.60 7.06 11.64
N MET A 402 -8.56 8.39 11.67
CA MET A 402 -8.97 9.22 10.54
C MET A 402 -8.04 9.03 9.34
N VAL A 403 -6.73 9.21 9.50
CA VAL A 403 -5.79 9.22 8.35
C VAL A 403 -5.65 7.85 7.69
N THR A 404 -5.70 6.76 8.45
CA THR A 404 -5.59 5.38 7.91
C THR A 404 -6.84 4.87 7.19
N ASN A 405 -7.94 5.65 7.19
CA ASN A 405 -9.17 5.35 6.44
C ASN A 405 -9.47 6.34 5.29
N MET A 406 -8.62 7.34 5.04
CA MET A 406 -8.78 8.28 3.92
C MET A 406 -8.61 7.59 2.56
N LYS A 407 -9.38 8.01 1.55
CA LYS A 407 -9.19 7.61 0.15
C LYS A 407 -7.99 8.33 -0.49
N PHE A 408 -7.51 7.80 -1.60
CA PHE A 408 -6.36 8.34 -2.36
C PHE A 408 -6.55 9.81 -2.76
N ASP A 409 -7.75 10.15 -3.24
CA ASP A 409 -8.14 11.46 -3.76
C ASP A 409 -8.87 12.34 -2.73
N GLU A 410 -9.03 11.87 -1.48
CA GLU A 410 -9.76 12.59 -0.45
C GLU A 410 -9.10 13.93 -0.11
N GLU A 411 -9.92 14.98 0.09
CA GLU A 411 -9.48 16.28 0.60
C GLU A 411 -9.43 16.21 2.13
N PRO A 412 -8.24 16.24 2.78
CA PRO A 412 -8.18 16.09 4.22
C PRO A 412 -8.81 17.30 4.91
N ASN A 413 -9.66 17.06 5.91
CA ASN A 413 -10.19 18.13 6.74
C ASN A 413 -9.14 18.53 7.80
N TYR A 414 -8.08 19.23 7.37
CA TYR A 414 -6.95 19.64 8.22
C TYR A 414 -7.42 20.36 9.50
N ALA A 415 -8.47 21.19 9.41
CA ALA A 415 -9.05 21.86 10.57
C ALA A 415 -9.68 20.87 11.59
N LYS A 416 -10.37 19.81 11.15
CA LYS A 416 -10.86 18.74 12.04
C LYS A 416 -9.68 17.98 12.67
N LEU A 417 -8.65 17.66 11.88
CA LEU A 417 -7.45 16.97 12.36
C LEU A 417 -6.68 17.78 13.43
N ILE A 418 -6.57 19.10 13.25
CA ILE A 418 -5.99 20.03 14.24
C ILE A 418 -6.83 20.05 15.52
N SER A 419 -8.16 20.20 15.41
CA SER A 419 -9.05 20.36 16.58
C SER A 419 -9.09 19.16 17.53
N LEU A 420 -8.60 17.98 17.09
CA LEU A 420 -8.41 16.82 17.97
C LEU A 420 -7.47 17.14 19.15
N PHE A 421 -6.49 18.03 18.93
CA PHE A 421 -5.42 18.32 19.88
C PHE A 421 -5.69 19.52 20.79
N ASP A 422 -6.78 20.27 20.57
CA ASP A 422 -7.09 21.50 21.33
C ASP A 422 -7.13 21.27 22.86
N GLY A 423 -7.66 20.12 23.30
CA GLY A 423 -7.71 19.72 24.72
C GLY A 423 -6.36 19.31 25.35
N LEU A 424 -5.28 19.31 24.57
CA LEU A 424 -3.89 19.04 25.02
C LEU A 424 -2.99 20.28 24.90
N ILE A 425 -3.53 21.45 24.55
CA ILE A 425 -2.76 22.66 24.25
C ILE A 425 -3.03 23.75 25.30
N GLU A 426 -1.98 24.17 26.00
CA GLU A 426 -2.05 25.24 27.01
C GLU A 426 -2.03 26.66 26.40
N GLY A 427 -2.04 27.68 27.25
CA GLY A 427 -1.93 29.09 26.85
C GLY A 427 -0.61 29.42 26.12
N PRO A 428 -0.56 30.45 25.26
CA PRO A 428 0.56 30.69 24.34
C PRO A 428 1.95 30.78 24.98
N ALA A 429 2.06 31.25 26.23
CA ALA A 429 3.34 31.47 26.91
C ALA A 429 4.06 30.17 27.34
N SER A 430 3.32 29.11 27.74
CA SER A 430 3.91 27.84 28.19
C SER A 430 4.24 26.88 27.04
N ARG A 431 3.87 27.21 25.80
CA ARG A 431 4.06 26.31 24.66
C ARG A 431 5.55 26.11 24.36
N PRO A 432 6.01 24.85 24.18
CA PRO A 432 7.38 24.59 23.71
C PRO A 432 7.55 25.00 22.25
N ILE A 433 6.49 24.90 21.44
CA ILE A 433 6.47 25.15 20.00
C ILE A 433 5.32 26.11 19.63
N LYS A 434 5.58 27.03 18.69
CA LYS A 434 4.58 27.92 18.11
C LYS A 434 3.63 27.14 17.20
N ILE A 435 2.35 27.49 17.25
CA ILE A 435 1.27 26.88 16.44
C ILE A 435 0.59 27.94 15.55
N ASP A 436 1.38 28.88 15.05
CA ASP A 436 0.91 30.08 14.33
C ASP A 436 0.29 29.72 12.97
N GLY A 437 0.60 28.53 12.42
CA GLY A 437 -0.01 28.00 11.21
C GLY A 437 -1.52 27.78 11.35
N ALA A 438 -1.95 27.25 12.50
CA ALA A 438 -3.37 27.00 12.79
C ALA A 438 -4.14 28.30 13.09
N LEU A 439 -3.53 29.24 13.83
CA LEU A 439 -4.15 30.52 14.18
C LEU A 439 -4.52 31.35 12.95
N LYS A 440 -3.70 31.30 11.89
CA LYS A 440 -3.97 31.99 10.60
C LYS A 440 -5.13 31.38 9.79
N VAL A 441 -5.64 30.21 10.17
CA VAL A 441 -6.86 29.60 9.60
C VAL A 441 -8.10 29.95 10.44
N GLY A 442 -7.92 30.35 11.71
CA GLY A 442 -8.99 30.51 12.70
C GLY A 442 -9.90 31.74 12.54
N GLN A 443 -9.49 32.80 11.82
CA GLN A 443 -10.21 34.09 11.75
C GLN A 443 -11.61 34.06 11.08
N LYS A 444 -12.13 32.88 10.72
CA LYS A 444 -13.51 32.68 10.21
C LYS A 444 -14.34 31.64 10.98
N ARG A 445 -13.94 31.22 12.18
CA ARG A 445 -14.73 30.30 13.01
C ARG A 445 -15.00 30.83 14.42
N GLY A 446 -16.28 31.04 14.72
CA GLY A 446 -16.77 30.94 16.09
C GLY A 446 -16.57 29.51 16.63
N ARG A 447 -16.61 29.38 17.96
CA ARG A 447 -16.27 28.16 18.72
C ARG A 447 -17.22 26.98 18.42
N MET A 448 -16.98 26.28 17.31
CA MET A 448 -17.66 25.02 16.99
C MET A 448 -17.19 23.93 17.95
N VAL A 449 -18.05 23.54 18.88
CA VAL A 449 -17.89 22.31 19.65
C VAL A 449 -18.01 21.14 18.67
N VAL A 450 -16.96 20.34 18.56
CA VAL A 450 -16.96 19.15 17.69
C VAL A 450 -17.62 18.01 18.47
N ASN A 451 -18.92 17.79 18.23
CA ASN A 451 -19.56 16.53 18.56
C ASN A 451 -18.80 15.41 17.84
N LEU A 452 -18.26 14.46 18.60
CA LEU A 452 -17.58 13.28 18.05
C LEU A 452 -18.57 12.21 17.58
N GLU A 453 -19.87 12.42 17.82
CA GLU A 453 -20.95 11.44 17.64
C GLU A 453 -21.75 11.65 16.32
N ASP A 454 -21.83 12.88 15.79
CA ASP A 454 -22.67 13.26 14.63
C ASP A 454 -22.23 12.69 13.25
N ASP A 455 -21.30 11.74 13.21
CA ASP A 455 -20.81 11.09 11.98
C ASP A 455 -21.18 9.59 11.95
N GLU A 456 -22.23 9.18 12.68
CA GLU A 456 -22.63 7.80 12.97
C GLU A 456 -23.21 6.99 11.78
N GLN A 457 -23.02 7.45 10.55
CA GLN A 457 -23.17 6.56 9.40
C GLN A 457 -21.91 5.67 9.32
N PRO A 458 -22.03 4.32 9.36
CA PRO A 458 -20.87 3.43 9.36
C PRO A 458 -20.18 3.42 7.98
N LYS A 459 -19.36 4.44 7.75
CA LYS A 459 -18.41 4.52 6.63
C LYS A 459 -17.57 3.25 6.66
N LYS A 460 -17.62 2.47 5.57
CA LYS A 460 -16.89 1.21 5.45
C LYS A 460 -15.42 1.44 5.79
N ARG A 461 -14.98 0.90 6.92
CA ARG A 461 -13.59 1.00 7.38
C ARG A 461 -12.69 0.44 6.28
N VAL A 462 -11.86 1.30 5.69
CA VAL A 462 -11.07 0.97 4.49
C VAL A 462 -10.00 -0.08 4.81
N ARG A 463 -9.57 -0.14 6.08
CA ARG A 463 -8.43 -0.94 6.53
C ARG A 463 -8.61 -1.64 7.88
N LEU A 464 -9.62 -1.26 8.69
CA LEU A 464 -9.92 -1.90 9.98
C LEU A 464 -11.06 -2.92 9.85
N GLY A 465 -10.71 -4.20 9.90
CA GLY A 465 -11.64 -5.32 10.11
C GLY A 465 -10.87 -6.60 10.42
N SER A 466 -11.56 -7.63 10.88
CA SER A 466 -10.91 -8.90 11.25
C SER A 466 -10.36 -9.62 10.01
N PRO A 467 -9.10 -10.13 10.05
CA PRO A 467 -8.56 -10.97 8.98
C PRO A 467 -9.40 -12.24 8.79
N ALA A 468 -9.79 -12.52 7.55
CA ALA A 468 -10.58 -13.69 7.19
C ALA A 468 -10.03 -14.33 5.92
N THR A 469 -9.98 -15.66 5.87
CA THR A 469 -9.77 -16.37 4.60
C THR A 469 -11.11 -16.51 3.88
N GLN A 470 -11.18 -16.01 2.65
CA GLN A 470 -12.40 -16.01 1.84
C GLN A 470 -12.11 -16.44 0.42
N TRP A 471 -13.13 -17.01 -0.22
CA TRP A 471 -13.21 -17.16 -1.67
C TRP A 471 -13.41 -15.80 -2.30
N MET A 472 -12.48 -15.40 -3.16
CA MET A 472 -12.54 -14.22 -4.01
C MET A 472 -12.90 -14.70 -5.41
N SER A 473 -14.12 -14.40 -5.84
CA SER A 473 -14.69 -14.86 -7.11
C SER A 473 -14.99 -13.68 -8.05
N VAL A 474 -14.55 -13.81 -9.29
CA VAL A 474 -14.70 -12.82 -10.36
C VAL A 474 -15.68 -13.37 -11.39
N TYR A 475 -16.74 -12.62 -11.67
CA TYR A 475 -17.75 -12.97 -12.66
C TYR A 475 -17.68 -12.01 -13.84
N ASN A 476 -17.66 -12.54 -15.05
CA ASN A 476 -17.76 -11.74 -16.28
C ASN A 476 -19.10 -12.04 -16.96
N ALA A 477 -19.72 -11.02 -17.54
CA ALA A 477 -20.85 -11.25 -18.44
C ALA A 477 -20.37 -11.93 -19.72
N ARG A 478 -21.17 -12.89 -20.21
CA ARG A 478 -20.92 -13.61 -21.48
C ARG A 478 -22.24 -13.85 -22.21
N ARG A 479 -22.16 -14.25 -23.48
CA ARG A 479 -23.31 -14.90 -24.14
C ARG A 479 -23.70 -16.17 -23.35
N PRO A 480 -24.99 -16.55 -23.29
CA PRO A 480 -25.43 -17.73 -22.56
C PRO A 480 -24.61 -18.98 -22.91
N MET A 481 -24.01 -19.61 -21.90
CA MET A 481 -23.19 -20.80 -22.04
C MET A 481 -23.41 -21.78 -20.89
N LYS A 482 -23.09 -23.06 -21.13
CA LYS A 482 -23.05 -24.10 -20.11
C LYS A 482 -21.75 -23.93 -19.30
N GLN A 483 -21.88 -23.70 -17.99
CA GLN A 483 -20.80 -23.69 -17.01
C GLN A 483 -21.12 -24.73 -15.93
N ARG A 484 -20.10 -25.45 -15.45
CA ARG A 484 -20.17 -26.40 -14.34
C ARG A 484 -19.11 -26.03 -13.31
N TYR A 485 -19.41 -26.24 -12.04
CA TYR A 485 -18.45 -26.11 -10.97
C TYR A 485 -18.44 -27.36 -10.09
N HIS A 486 -17.26 -27.72 -9.59
CA HIS A 486 -17.06 -28.68 -8.52
C HIS A 486 -16.17 -28.04 -7.46
N TYR A 487 -16.40 -28.33 -6.18
CA TYR A 487 -15.65 -27.79 -5.05
C TYR A 487 -15.59 -28.83 -3.93
N ASN A 488 -14.65 -28.66 -3.00
CA ASN A 488 -14.29 -29.66 -2.00
C ASN A 488 -13.89 -31.02 -2.64
N VAL A 489 -13.30 -30.99 -3.84
CA VAL A 489 -12.88 -32.18 -4.57
C VAL A 489 -11.55 -32.68 -4.01
N ALA A 490 -11.51 -33.93 -3.55
CA ALA A 490 -10.26 -34.60 -3.17
C ALA A 490 -9.57 -35.21 -4.40
N ASP A 491 -8.25 -35.37 -4.32
CA ASP A 491 -7.35 -35.91 -5.36
C ASP A 491 -7.92 -37.15 -6.08
N SER A 492 -8.37 -38.15 -5.30
CA SER A 492 -8.94 -39.41 -5.81
C SER A 492 -10.24 -39.27 -6.61
N ARG A 493 -10.91 -38.12 -6.54
CA ARG A 493 -12.16 -37.82 -7.28
C ARG A 493 -11.96 -36.87 -8.44
N LEU A 494 -10.77 -36.28 -8.58
CA LEU A 494 -10.48 -35.24 -9.57
C LEU A 494 -10.76 -35.72 -11.01
N HIS A 495 -10.25 -36.91 -11.34
CA HIS A 495 -10.38 -37.57 -12.64
C HIS A 495 -11.86 -37.75 -13.06
N GLN A 496 -12.67 -38.37 -12.19
CA GLN A 496 -14.12 -38.58 -12.41
C GLN A 496 -14.88 -37.28 -12.72
N HIS A 497 -14.50 -36.17 -12.08
CA HIS A 497 -15.12 -34.86 -12.33
C HIS A 497 -14.68 -34.22 -13.66
N ILE A 498 -13.44 -34.46 -14.09
CA ILE A 498 -12.89 -33.92 -15.34
C ILE A 498 -13.43 -34.71 -16.55
N GLU A 499 -13.41 -36.04 -16.50
CA GLU A 499 -13.92 -36.89 -17.59
C GLU A 499 -15.39 -36.59 -17.88
N LYS A 500 -16.23 -36.59 -16.83
CA LYS A 500 -17.65 -36.24 -16.94
C LYS A 500 -17.89 -34.79 -17.39
N GLY A 501 -16.91 -33.90 -17.22
CA GLY A 501 -16.95 -32.57 -17.83
C GLY A 501 -16.67 -32.61 -19.33
N ASN A 502 -15.63 -33.34 -19.74
CA ASN A 502 -15.23 -33.51 -21.13
C ASN A 502 -16.34 -34.20 -21.96
N GLU A 503 -16.97 -35.27 -21.43
CA GLU A 503 -18.17 -35.92 -22.01
C GLU A 503 -19.31 -34.92 -22.28
N ASP A 504 -19.50 -33.97 -21.35
CA ASP A 504 -20.51 -32.93 -21.41
C ASP A 504 -20.14 -31.74 -22.32
N GLY A 505 -18.99 -31.79 -23.00
CA GLY A 505 -18.46 -30.70 -23.84
C GLY A 505 -17.95 -29.50 -23.05
N LEU A 506 -17.48 -29.72 -21.81
CA LEU A 506 -16.98 -28.68 -20.91
C LEU A 506 -15.49 -28.85 -20.65
N TYR A 507 -14.72 -27.79 -20.85
CA TYR A 507 -13.28 -27.76 -20.55
C TYR A 507 -12.99 -26.90 -19.33
N ILE A 508 -11.98 -27.28 -18.54
CA ILE A 508 -11.56 -26.56 -17.35
C ILE A 508 -11.06 -25.16 -17.75
N SER A 509 -11.74 -24.12 -17.27
CA SER A 509 -11.40 -22.71 -17.54
C SER A 509 -10.67 -22.04 -16.39
N CYS A 510 -10.95 -22.47 -15.15
CA CYS A 510 -10.27 -21.99 -13.94
C CYS A 510 -10.20 -23.11 -12.89
N VAL A 511 -9.11 -23.16 -12.13
CA VAL A 511 -8.95 -24.05 -10.97
C VAL A 511 -8.47 -23.25 -9.77
N SER A 512 -8.80 -23.72 -8.58
CA SER A 512 -8.29 -23.18 -7.32
C SER A 512 -8.25 -24.26 -6.25
N SER A 513 -7.74 -23.93 -5.06
CA SER A 513 -7.78 -24.80 -3.89
C SER A 513 -8.37 -24.07 -2.68
N SER A 514 -8.76 -24.83 -1.67
CA SER A 514 -8.89 -24.37 -0.29
C SER A 514 -8.35 -25.47 0.60
N ALA A 515 -7.32 -25.15 1.39
CA ALA A 515 -6.46 -26.13 2.05
C ALA A 515 -5.91 -27.16 1.04
N ASN A 516 -6.32 -28.42 1.14
CA ASN A 516 -5.92 -29.53 0.25
C ASN A 516 -7.10 -30.08 -0.58
N PHE A 517 -8.14 -29.26 -0.81
CA PHE A 517 -9.26 -29.61 -1.69
C PHE A 517 -9.34 -28.68 -2.89
N TRP A 518 -9.68 -29.23 -4.06
CA TRP A 518 -9.76 -28.50 -5.32
C TRP A 518 -11.16 -27.90 -5.55
N ALA A 519 -11.16 -26.77 -6.25
CA ALA A 519 -12.32 -26.22 -6.94
C ALA A 519 -12.03 -26.14 -8.44
N LEU A 520 -12.95 -26.68 -9.25
CA LEU A 520 -12.88 -26.74 -10.70
C LEU A 520 -14.03 -25.93 -11.29
N ILE A 521 -13.73 -25.06 -12.26
CA ILE A 521 -14.71 -24.36 -13.10
C ILE A 521 -14.52 -24.86 -14.54
N MET A 522 -15.60 -25.32 -15.18
CA MET A 522 -15.57 -25.93 -16.52
C MET A 522 -16.63 -25.30 -17.41
N ASP A 523 -16.22 -24.83 -18.60
CA ASP A 523 -17.05 -24.03 -19.50
C ASP A 523 -17.12 -24.66 -20.90
N ALA A 524 -18.27 -24.51 -21.57
CA ALA A 524 -18.40 -24.71 -23.01
C ALA A 524 -17.77 -23.55 -23.81
N GLY A 525 -17.62 -22.37 -23.20
CA GLY A 525 -17.15 -21.13 -23.84
C GLY A 525 -15.65 -20.87 -23.72
N THR A 526 -14.80 -21.90 -23.68
CA THR A 526 -13.34 -21.74 -23.64
C THR A 526 -12.70 -21.54 -25.01
N GLY A 527 -13.24 -22.18 -26.05
CA GLY A 527 -12.58 -22.32 -27.35
C GLY A 527 -11.43 -23.33 -27.37
N PHE A 528 -11.24 -24.12 -26.32
CA PHE A 528 -10.25 -25.20 -26.30
C PHE A 528 -10.75 -26.41 -27.11
N CYS A 529 -9.82 -27.21 -27.65
CA CYS A 529 -10.14 -28.42 -28.43
C CYS A 529 -9.55 -29.71 -27.85
N SER A 530 -8.68 -29.59 -26.84
CA SER A 530 -8.14 -30.71 -26.06
C SER A 530 -7.50 -30.17 -24.78
N GLN A 531 -7.51 -30.96 -23.71
CA GLN A 531 -6.84 -30.65 -22.45
C GLN A 531 -6.07 -31.86 -21.91
N VAL A 532 -4.94 -31.58 -21.28
CA VAL A 532 -4.20 -32.51 -20.42
C VAL A 532 -4.01 -31.85 -19.05
N TYR A 533 -3.91 -32.65 -18.00
CA TYR A 533 -3.67 -32.14 -16.65
C TYR A 533 -2.72 -33.07 -15.88
N GLU A 534 -2.04 -32.50 -14.90
CA GLU A 534 -1.24 -33.23 -13.93
C GLU A 534 -1.60 -32.77 -12.51
N LEU A 535 -1.75 -33.74 -11.61
CA LEU A 535 -1.76 -33.54 -10.17
C LEU A 535 -0.42 -34.01 -9.62
N SER A 536 0.45 -33.08 -9.22
CA SER A 536 1.81 -33.38 -8.77
C SER A 536 2.04 -32.89 -7.34
N GLN A 537 2.84 -33.61 -6.55
CA GLN A 537 3.29 -33.15 -5.22
C GLN A 537 4.29 -31.99 -5.31
N VAL A 538 4.83 -31.70 -6.50
CA VAL A 538 5.70 -30.56 -6.78
C VAL A 538 4.87 -29.41 -7.36
N PHE A 539 4.96 -28.23 -6.75
CA PHE A 539 4.30 -27.02 -7.25
C PHE A 539 4.89 -26.57 -8.60
N LEU A 540 4.09 -26.70 -9.66
CA LEU A 540 4.47 -26.49 -11.07
C LEU A 540 5.65 -27.38 -11.51
N HIS A 541 5.39 -28.69 -11.49
CA HIS A 541 6.31 -29.75 -11.94
C HIS A 541 6.87 -29.45 -13.35
N LYS A 542 8.17 -29.22 -13.40
CA LYS A 542 8.84 -28.64 -14.57
C LYS A 542 8.82 -29.56 -15.78
N ASP A 543 9.20 -30.82 -15.61
CA ASP A 543 9.58 -31.65 -16.74
C ASP A 543 8.33 -32.15 -17.51
N TRP A 544 7.21 -32.39 -16.80
CA TRP A 544 5.90 -32.59 -17.44
C TRP A 544 5.42 -31.34 -18.21
N ILE A 545 5.57 -30.14 -17.65
CA ILE A 545 5.21 -28.89 -18.35
C ILE A 545 6.01 -28.72 -19.65
N MET A 546 7.32 -29.02 -19.63
CA MET A 546 8.17 -28.98 -20.82
C MET A 546 7.69 -29.97 -21.90
N GLU A 547 7.43 -31.23 -21.51
CA GLU A 547 6.91 -32.28 -22.39
C GLU A 547 5.57 -31.88 -23.04
N GLN A 548 4.67 -31.25 -22.29
CA GLN A 548 3.39 -30.80 -22.82
C GLN A 548 3.50 -29.55 -23.71
N TRP A 549 4.48 -28.67 -23.46
CA TRP A 549 4.79 -27.56 -24.39
C TRP A 549 5.31 -28.08 -25.74
N GLU A 550 6.19 -29.08 -25.77
CA GLU A 550 6.63 -29.74 -27.01
C GLU A 550 5.45 -30.36 -27.77
N LYS A 551 4.49 -30.94 -27.04
CA LYS A 551 3.23 -31.46 -27.58
C LYS A 551 2.22 -30.37 -27.97
N ASN A 552 2.60 -29.09 -27.93
CA ASN A 552 1.79 -27.91 -28.28
C ASN A 552 0.54 -27.70 -27.40
N TYR A 553 0.56 -28.15 -26.14
CA TYR A 553 -0.38 -27.68 -25.12
C TYR A 553 0.20 -26.46 -24.40
N TYR A 554 -0.63 -25.53 -23.95
CA TYR A 554 -0.21 -24.36 -23.16
C TYR A 554 -0.96 -24.31 -21.82
N ILE A 555 -0.28 -23.92 -20.74
CA ILE A 555 -0.90 -23.77 -19.42
C ILE A 555 -2.03 -22.73 -19.51
N THR A 556 -3.24 -23.17 -19.13
CA THR A 556 -4.46 -22.34 -19.11
C THR A 556 -4.97 -22.10 -17.70
N ALA A 557 -4.86 -23.09 -16.81
CA ALA A 557 -5.24 -22.96 -15.40
C ALA A 557 -4.24 -23.68 -14.50
N ILE A 558 -3.93 -23.08 -13.35
CA ILE A 558 -3.07 -23.65 -12.31
C ILE A 558 -3.66 -23.39 -10.93
N ALA A 559 -3.51 -24.35 -10.03
CA ALA A 559 -3.79 -24.20 -8.61
C ALA A 559 -2.71 -24.93 -7.80
N GLY A 560 -2.38 -24.40 -6.62
CA GLY A 560 -1.57 -25.11 -5.63
C GLY A 560 -2.35 -25.31 -4.33
N ALA A 561 -2.04 -26.37 -3.60
CA ALA A 561 -2.63 -26.70 -2.31
C ALA A 561 -1.71 -26.33 -1.14
N THR A 562 -2.24 -26.33 0.08
CA THR A 562 -1.46 -25.96 1.29
C THR A 562 -0.37 -26.95 1.66
N ASN A 563 -0.51 -28.23 1.27
CA ASN A 563 0.54 -29.25 1.39
C ASN A 563 1.69 -29.09 0.39
N GLY A 564 1.59 -28.16 -0.57
CA GLY A 564 2.61 -27.91 -1.59
C GLY A 564 2.36 -28.59 -2.94
N SER A 565 1.33 -29.44 -3.08
CA SER A 565 0.95 -30.05 -4.35
C SER A 565 0.36 -29.02 -5.32
N SER A 566 0.25 -29.38 -6.61
CA SER A 566 -0.39 -28.55 -7.62
C SER A 566 -1.18 -29.34 -8.65
N LEU A 567 -2.25 -28.71 -9.13
CA LEU A 567 -2.99 -29.09 -10.31
C LEU A 567 -2.62 -28.13 -11.45
N VAL A 568 -2.00 -28.66 -12.50
CA VAL A 568 -1.66 -27.92 -13.72
C VAL A 568 -2.57 -28.41 -14.85
N VAL A 569 -3.22 -27.49 -15.56
CA VAL A 569 -4.06 -27.80 -16.73
C VAL A 569 -3.51 -27.08 -17.95
N MET A 570 -3.25 -27.84 -19.02
CA MET A 570 -2.70 -27.35 -20.28
C MET A 570 -3.64 -27.69 -21.45
N SER A 571 -3.88 -26.74 -22.34
CA SER A 571 -4.92 -26.83 -23.38
C SER A 571 -4.38 -26.58 -24.79
N LYS A 572 -5.07 -27.14 -25.79
CA LYS A 572 -4.98 -26.79 -27.21
C LYS A 572 -6.18 -25.94 -27.63
N GLY A 573 -6.03 -25.18 -28.73
CA GLY A 573 -7.01 -24.17 -29.17
C GLY A 573 -6.81 -22.79 -28.54
N THR A 574 -5.81 -22.62 -27.67
CA THR A 574 -5.44 -21.30 -27.14
C THR A 574 -4.85 -20.40 -28.24
N PRO A 575 -4.98 -19.06 -28.16
CA PRO A 575 -4.30 -18.15 -29.09
C PRO A 575 -2.81 -17.98 -28.79
N TYR A 576 -2.27 -18.64 -27.76
CA TYR A 576 -0.90 -18.44 -27.30
C TYR A 576 0.13 -19.02 -28.27
N THR A 577 1.27 -18.33 -28.42
CA THR A 577 2.35 -18.73 -29.35
C THR A 577 3.66 -19.05 -28.65
N GLN A 578 3.87 -18.51 -27.45
CA GLN A 578 5.02 -18.78 -26.57
C GLN A 578 4.57 -18.54 -25.13
N GLN A 579 5.11 -19.31 -24.19
CA GLN A 579 4.78 -19.21 -22.77
C GLN A 579 6.05 -19.28 -21.92
N SER A 580 6.00 -18.69 -20.72
CA SER A 580 7.03 -18.82 -19.69
C SER A 580 6.38 -18.70 -18.32
N TYR A 581 6.83 -19.47 -17.34
CA TYR A 581 6.36 -19.36 -15.96
C TYR A 581 7.52 -19.09 -15.00
N LYS A 582 7.18 -18.63 -13.79
CA LYS A 582 8.12 -18.48 -12.68
C LYS A 582 7.46 -18.89 -11.37
N VAL A 583 8.17 -19.72 -10.59
CA VAL A 583 7.91 -19.94 -9.16
C VAL A 583 8.80 -18.98 -8.34
N SER A 584 8.28 -18.42 -7.25
CA SER A 584 9.00 -17.46 -6.40
C SER A 584 8.37 -17.37 -5.00
N GLU A 585 9.17 -17.16 -3.95
CA GLU A 585 8.67 -17.01 -2.57
C GLU A 585 8.06 -15.63 -2.29
N SER A 586 8.35 -14.65 -3.14
CA SER A 586 7.76 -13.31 -3.17
C SER A 586 7.12 -13.03 -4.52
N PHE A 587 6.13 -12.13 -4.56
CA PHE A 587 5.40 -11.81 -5.79
C PHE A 587 6.38 -11.26 -6.86
N PRO A 588 6.54 -11.93 -8.02
CA PRO A 588 7.71 -11.73 -8.88
C PRO A 588 7.61 -10.50 -9.81
N TYR A 589 7.17 -9.35 -9.31
CA TYR A 589 6.83 -8.17 -10.12
C TYR A 589 7.98 -7.68 -11.03
N LYS A 590 9.24 -7.67 -10.57
CA LYS A 590 10.40 -7.30 -11.40
C LYS A 590 10.54 -8.18 -12.65
N TRP A 591 10.19 -9.48 -12.56
CA TRP A 591 10.18 -10.41 -13.69
C TRP A 591 8.96 -10.20 -14.59
N ILE A 592 7.77 -9.95 -14.02
CA ILE A 592 6.54 -9.61 -14.76
C ILE A 592 6.75 -8.33 -15.58
N ASN A 593 7.30 -7.28 -14.98
CA ASN A 593 7.62 -5.98 -15.59
C ASN A 593 8.62 -6.13 -16.75
N LYS A 594 9.64 -7.00 -16.61
CA LYS A 594 10.52 -7.37 -17.73
C LYS A 594 9.75 -8.10 -18.84
N LYS A 595 8.91 -9.08 -18.48
CA LYS A 595 8.13 -9.90 -19.43
C LYS A 595 7.06 -9.12 -20.20
N TRP A 596 6.42 -8.12 -19.61
CA TRP A 596 5.54 -7.17 -20.31
C TRP A 596 6.28 -6.43 -21.43
N LYS A 597 7.52 -5.98 -21.20
CA LYS A 597 8.37 -5.34 -22.22
C LYS A 597 8.80 -6.31 -23.33
N GLU A 598 8.86 -7.60 -23.03
CA GLU A 598 9.05 -8.69 -24.01
C GLU A 598 7.74 -9.11 -24.72
N GLY A 599 6.60 -8.44 -24.46
CA GLY A 599 5.31 -8.72 -25.08
C GLY A 599 4.54 -9.94 -24.50
N PHE A 600 5.05 -10.55 -23.44
CA PHE A 600 4.31 -11.57 -22.68
C PHE A 600 3.34 -10.90 -21.72
N HIS A 601 2.18 -11.52 -21.49
CA HIS A 601 1.16 -11.03 -20.55
C HIS A 601 0.80 -12.16 -19.57
N VAL A 602 0.49 -11.83 -18.31
CA VAL A 602 0.07 -12.84 -17.32
C VAL A 602 -1.26 -13.44 -17.76
N THR A 603 -1.31 -14.77 -17.84
CA THR A 603 -2.50 -15.53 -18.27
C THR A 603 -3.02 -16.47 -17.20
N SER A 604 -2.19 -16.86 -16.23
CA SER A 604 -2.62 -17.64 -15.08
C SER A 604 -1.70 -17.39 -13.88
N MET A 605 -2.24 -17.51 -12.67
CA MET A 605 -1.49 -17.40 -11.41
C MET A 605 -2.04 -18.40 -10.41
N ALA A 606 -1.15 -18.94 -9.58
CA ALA A 606 -1.49 -19.79 -8.44
C ALA A 606 -0.54 -19.52 -7.27
N THR A 607 -0.86 -20.13 -6.14
CA THR A 607 -0.04 -20.13 -4.93
C THR A 607 -0.03 -21.53 -4.31
N ALA A 608 1.07 -21.88 -3.63
CA ALA A 608 1.16 -23.06 -2.76
C ALA A 608 1.88 -22.66 -1.48
N GLY A 609 1.12 -22.55 -0.38
CA GLY A 609 1.57 -21.84 0.82
C GLY A 609 1.94 -20.40 0.48
N ASN A 610 3.21 -20.04 0.71
CA ASN A 610 3.74 -18.71 0.40
C ASN A 610 4.36 -18.60 -1.00
N ARG A 611 4.55 -19.71 -1.73
CA ARG A 611 5.14 -19.69 -3.08
C ARG A 611 4.11 -19.21 -4.10
N TRP A 612 4.48 -18.22 -4.90
CA TRP A 612 3.75 -17.75 -6.07
C TRP A 612 4.18 -18.54 -7.31
N GLY A 613 3.21 -18.91 -8.15
CA GLY A 613 3.43 -19.43 -9.50
C GLY A 613 2.74 -18.49 -10.49
N VAL A 614 3.50 -17.86 -11.39
CA VAL A 614 2.97 -16.91 -12.37
C VAL A 614 3.29 -17.39 -13.78
N VAL A 615 2.27 -17.51 -14.63
CA VAL A 615 2.37 -17.94 -16.02
C VAL A 615 2.10 -16.75 -16.94
N MET A 616 3.01 -16.49 -17.87
CA MET A 616 2.90 -15.41 -18.85
C MET A 616 3.03 -15.94 -20.28
N SER A 617 2.14 -15.49 -21.16
CA SER A 617 2.01 -15.96 -22.55
C SER A 617 2.06 -14.81 -23.55
N ARG A 618 2.66 -15.04 -24.72
CA ARG A 618 2.56 -14.17 -25.90
C ARG A 618 1.24 -14.41 -26.64
N ASN A 619 0.78 -13.40 -27.35
CA ASN A 619 -0.51 -13.36 -28.08
C ASN A 619 -1.76 -13.60 -27.21
N ALA A 620 -1.71 -13.31 -25.91
CA ALA A 620 -2.81 -13.50 -24.97
C ALA A 620 -4.03 -12.55 -25.14
N GLY A 621 -4.13 -11.81 -26.25
CA GLY A 621 -5.27 -10.94 -26.52
C GLY A 621 -5.33 -9.60 -25.77
N TYR A 622 -4.35 -9.27 -24.92
CA TYR A 622 -4.30 -8.01 -24.14
C TYR A 622 -3.38 -6.94 -24.77
N SER A 623 -3.69 -5.66 -24.53
CA SER A 623 -2.88 -4.50 -24.94
C SER A 623 -2.07 -3.91 -23.78
N HIS A 624 -2.67 -3.87 -22.59
CA HIS A 624 -2.05 -3.37 -21.36
C HIS A 624 -2.40 -4.29 -20.19
N GLN A 625 -1.52 -4.35 -19.21
CA GLN A 625 -1.72 -5.05 -17.94
C GLN A 625 -1.14 -4.27 -16.77
N VAL A 626 -1.78 -4.41 -15.61
CA VAL A 626 -1.36 -3.88 -14.31
C VAL A 626 -1.58 -4.95 -13.24
N VAL A 627 -1.02 -4.73 -12.05
CA VAL A 627 -1.29 -5.54 -10.86
C VAL A 627 -1.80 -4.64 -9.73
N GLU A 628 -2.81 -5.12 -9.01
CA GLU A 628 -3.12 -4.65 -7.66
C GLU A 628 -2.66 -5.73 -6.67
N LEU A 629 -1.72 -5.38 -5.80
CA LEU A 629 -1.14 -6.28 -4.78
C LEU A 629 -1.36 -5.67 -3.40
N ASP A 630 -1.98 -6.41 -2.49
CA ASP A 630 -2.30 -5.93 -1.15
C ASP A 630 -2.30 -7.09 -0.14
N PHE A 631 -2.24 -6.79 1.15
CA PHE A 631 -2.42 -7.79 2.22
C PHE A 631 -3.91 -8.08 2.48
N LEU A 632 -4.80 -7.20 2.00
CA LEU A 632 -6.25 -7.31 2.04
C LEU A 632 -6.82 -7.42 0.60
N TYR A 633 -8.13 -7.27 0.44
CA TYR A 633 -8.76 -7.15 -0.88
C TYR A 633 -8.63 -5.70 -1.43
N PRO A 634 -7.96 -5.45 -2.57
CA PRO A 634 -7.61 -4.10 -3.03
C PRO A 634 -8.78 -3.37 -3.73
N SER A 635 -9.86 -3.12 -2.99
CA SER A 635 -11.11 -2.56 -3.54
C SER A 635 -10.93 -1.19 -4.21
N GLU A 636 -10.16 -0.27 -3.60
CA GLU A 636 -9.91 1.07 -4.17
C GLU A 636 -9.19 0.98 -5.52
N GLY A 637 -8.15 0.16 -5.62
CA GLY A 637 -7.42 -0.07 -6.86
C GLY A 637 -8.32 -0.67 -7.94
N ILE A 638 -9.03 -1.76 -7.62
CA ILE A 638 -9.92 -2.46 -8.56
C ILE A 638 -10.97 -1.50 -9.17
N HIS A 639 -11.62 -0.65 -8.38
CA HIS A 639 -12.60 0.31 -8.90
C HIS A 639 -11.98 1.35 -9.85
N ARG A 640 -10.86 1.99 -9.46
CA ARG A 640 -10.17 2.99 -10.32
C ARG A 640 -9.64 2.39 -11.62
N ARG A 641 -9.22 1.11 -11.59
CA ARG A 641 -8.81 0.36 -12.78
C ARG A 641 -10.01 -0.02 -13.67
N TRP A 642 -11.18 -0.32 -13.10
CA TRP A 642 -12.41 -0.56 -13.87
C TRP A 642 -12.92 0.69 -14.59
N GLU A 643 -12.86 1.85 -13.94
CA GLU A 643 -13.19 3.18 -14.50
C GLU A 643 -12.30 3.53 -15.69
N THR A 644 -11.02 3.12 -15.65
CA THR A 644 -10.04 3.27 -16.74
C THR A 644 -10.03 2.10 -17.74
N GLY A 645 -11.07 1.26 -17.75
CA GLY A 645 -11.31 0.24 -18.78
C GLY A 645 -10.54 -1.08 -18.63
N TYR A 646 -9.74 -1.25 -17.56
CA TYR A 646 -9.16 -2.55 -17.22
C TYR A 646 -10.25 -3.50 -16.68
N ARG A 647 -10.03 -4.81 -16.80
CA ARG A 647 -10.82 -5.86 -16.13
C ARG A 647 -9.90 -6.91 -15.52
N ILE A 648 -10.28 -7.48 -14.38
CA ILE A 648 -9.54 -8.56 -13.71
C ILE A 648 -9.52 -9.79 -14.63
N THR A 649 -8.33 -10.35 -14.85
CA THR A 649 -8.11 -11.51 -15.73
C THR A 649 -7.36 -12.67 -15.06
N SER A 650 -6.73 -12.45 -13.91
CA SER A 650 -6.13 -13.52 -13.11
C SER A 650 -6.01 -13.10 -11.64
N THR A 651 -6.29 -14.03 -10.73
CA THR A 651 -6.30 -13.79 -9.28
C THR A 651 -5.61 -14.92 -8.53
N ALA A 652 -4.68 -14.61 -7.63
CA ALA A 652 -4.05 -15.59 -6.73
C ALA A 652 -3.73 -14.93 -5.38
N ALA A 653 -3.65 -15.74 -4.31
CA ALA A 653 -3.42 -15.22 -2.96
C ALA A 653 -2.66 -16.20 -2.08
N THR A 654 -1.73 -15.69 -1.28
CA THR A 654 -1.08 -16.43 -0.17
C THR A 654 -1.87 -16.20 1.13
N PRO A 655 -1.45 -16.81 2.26
CA PRO A 655 -1.94 -16.43 3.60
C PRO A 655 -1.62 -14.99 4.03
N ASP A 656 -0.82 -14.24 3.25
CA ASP A 656 -0.39 -12.89 3.55
C ASP A 656 -0.84 -11.83 2.54
N GLN A 657 -0.90 -12.14 1.24
CA GLN A 657 -1.20 -11.17 0.18
C GLN A 657 -2.11 -11.73 -0.91
N ALA A 658 -2.97 -10.88 -1.47
CA ALA A 658 -3.75 -11.15 -2.67
C ALA A 658 -3.23 -10.31 -3.85
N ALA A 659 -3.10 -10.94 -5.02
CA ALA A 659 -2.67 -10.32 -6.27
C ALA A 659 -3.75 -10.45 -7.34
N PHE A 660 -4.13 -9.31 -7.92
CA PHE A 660 -5.10 -9.19 -9.00
C PHE A 660 -4.39 -8.63 -10.23
N ILE A 661 -4.30 -9.41 -11.31
CA ILE A 661 -3.90 -8.90 -12.62
C ILE A 661 -5.15 -8.35 -13.29
N LEU A 662 -5.08 -7.09 -13.73
CA LEU A 662 -6.11 -6.49 -14.57
C LEU A 662 -5.52 -6.15 -15.94
N SER A 663 -6.30 -6.42 -16.99
CA SER A 663 -5.90 -6.27 -18.39
C SER A 663 -6.87 -5.38 -19.16
N ILE A 664 -6.38 -4.72 -20.20
CA ILE A 664 -7.21 -4.15 -21.28
C ILE A 664 -7.17 -5.14 -22.47
N PRO A 665 -8.30 -5.66 -22.95
CA PRO A 665 -8.37 -6.48 -24.17
C PRO A 665 -8.05 -5.68 -25.45
N LYS A 666 -7.34 -6.29 -26.41
CA LYS A 666 -7.08 -5.72 -27.75
C LYS A 666 -8.35 -5.58 -28.61
N ARG A 667 -9.37 -6.38 -28.32
CA ARG A 667 -10.70 -6.32 -28.94
C ARG A 667 -11.69 -6.08 -27.80
N LYS A 668 -12.49 -5.01 -27.87
CA LYS A 668 -13.56 -4.77 -26.88
C LYS A 668 -14.50 -5.98 -26.86
N PRO A 669 -14.82 -6.55 -25.68
CA PRO A 669 -15.86 -7.55 -25.56
C PRO A 669 -17.23 -6.91 -25.85
N MET A 670 -18.23 -7.71 -26.23
CA MET A 670 -19.59 -7.19 -26.48
C MET A 670 -20.33 -6.78 -25.20
N ASP A 671 -19.86 -7.25 -24.05
CA ASP A 671 -20.32 -6.86 -22.73
C ASP A 671 -19.08 -6.57 -21.87
N GLU A 672 -19.04 -5.42 -21.21
CA GLU A 672 -17.93 -4.98 -20.36
C GLU A 672 -18.22 -5.18 -18.86
N THR A 673 -19.33 -5.84 -18.50
CA THR A 673 -19.76 -6.06 -17.11
C THR A 673 -18.90 -7.11 -16.42
N GLN A 674 -18.30 -6.71 -15.30
CA GLN A 674 -17.57 -7.60 -14.38
C GLN A 674 -18.00 -7.32 -12.94
N GLU A 675 -18.23 -8.39 -12.18
CA GLU A 675 -18.55 -8.33 -10.75
C GLU A 675 -17.52 -9.11 -9.92
N THR A 676 -17.36 -8.75 -8.66
CA THR A 676 -16.50 -9.44 -7.69
C THR A 676 -17.26 -9.74 -6.41
N LEU A 677 -17.18 -10.97 -5.94
CA LEU A 677 -17.84 -11.43 -4.72
C LEU A 677 -16.83 -12.10 -3.79
N ARG A 678 -16.95 -11.80 -2.49
CA ARG A 678 -16.16 -12.39 -1.42
C ARG A 678 -17.05 -13.19 -0.47
N THR A 679 -16.74 -14.47 -0.24
CA THR A 679 -17.53 -15.35 0.64
C THR A 679 -16.64 -16.28 1.46
N SER A 680 -16.97 -16.51 2.73
CA SER A 680 -16.20 -17.43 3.59
C SER A 680 -16.33 -18.90 3.16
N SER A 681 -17.45 -19.29 2.55
CA SER A 681 -17.67 -20.58 1.88
C SER A 681 -17.61 -20.43 0.36
N PHE A 682 -17.50 -21.54 -0.38
CA PHE A 682 -17.56 -21.51 -1.84
C PHE A 682 -18.91 -20.94 -2.31
N PRO A 683 -18.97 -20.02 -3.30
CA PRO A 683 -20.15 -19.17 -3.58
C PRO A 683 -21.31 -19.88 -4.31
N SER A 684 -21.54 -21.18 -4.09
CA SER A 684 -22.47 -22.04 -4.85
C SER A 684 -23.89 -21.50 -5.02
N ASN A 685 -24.48 -20.87 -3.99
CA ASN A 685 -25.80 -20.24 -4.08
C ASN A 685 -25.79 -19.01 -5.01
N HIS A 686 -24.77 -18.15 -4.89
CA HIS A 686 -24.62 -16.97 -5.73
C HIS A 686 -24.34 -17.34 -7.19
N VAL A 687 -23.57 -18.40 -7.47
CA VAL A 687 -23.28 -18.84 -8.84
C VAL A 687 -24.57 -19.07 -9.65
N LYS A 688 -25.61 -19.66 -9.05
CA LYS A 688 -26.92 -19.85 -9.71
C LYS A 688 -27.65 -18.52 -9.98
N GLU A 689 -27.54 -17.55 -9.08
CA GLU A 689 -28.09 -16.19 -9.22
C GLU A 689 -27.31 -15.34 -10.23
N LYS A 690 -26.02 -15.60 -10.42
CA LYS A 690 -25.18 -14.98 -11.46
C LYS A 690 -25.47 -15.59 -12.84
N TRP A 691 -25.64 -16.89 -12.95
CA TRP A 691 -26.01 -17.55 -14.22
C TRP A 691 -27.34 -17.03 -14.80
N SER A 692 -28.37 -16.76 -13.99
CA SER A 692 -29.63 -16.17 -14.49
C SER A 692 -29.49 -14.72 -14.97
N LYS A 693 -28.34 -14.08 -14.70
CA LYS A 693 -27.93 -12.76 -15.19
C LYS A 693 -26.85 -12.83 -16.28
N ASN A 694 -26.58 -14.03 -16.82
CA ASN A 694 -25.48 -14.31 -17.76
C ASN A 694 -24.07 -13.95 -17.24
N LEU A 695 -23.91 -13.89 -15.92
CA LEU A 695 -22.63 -13.67 -15.23
C LEU A 695 -22.02 -15.02 -14.86
N TYR A 696 -20.82 -15.30 -15.37
CA TYR A 696 -20.13 -16.59 -15.22
C TYR A 696 -18.80 -16.41 -14.51
N ILE A 697 -18.38 -17.39 -13.68
CA ILE A 697 -17.06 -17.33 -13.04
C ILE A 697 -15.99 -17.28 -14.13
N ALA A 698 -15.11 -16.28 -14.07
CA ALA A 698 -13.99 -16.08 -14.97
C ALA A 698 -12.63 -16.20 -14.25
N SER A 699 -12.60 -15.98 -12.94
CA SER A 699 -11.45 -16.28 -12.07
C SER A 699 -11.92 -16.54 -10.65
N ILE A 700 -11.24 -17.41 -9.91
CA ILE A 700 -11.52 -17.63 -8.49
C ILE A 700 -10.23 -18.01 -7.75
N CYS A 701 -10.03 -17.41 -6.58
CA CYS A 701 -8.99 -17.84 -5.64
C CYS A 701 -9.52 -17.89 -4.21
N TYR A 702 -8.82 -18.61 -3.34
CA TYR A 702 -9.03 -18.60 -1.89
C TYR A 702 -7.80 -18.00 -1.22
N GLY A 703 -7.98 -17.13 -0.24
CA GLY A 703 -6.86 -16.50 0.45
C GLY A 703 -7.29 -15.42 1.44
N ARG A 704 -6.32 -14.66 1.95
CA ARG A 704 -6.55 -13.65 2.98
C ARG A 704 -7.31 -12.44 2.45
N THR A 705 -8.25 -11.99 3.25
CA THR A 705 -9.13 -10.83 3.05
C THR A 705 -9.45 -10.20 4.41
N VAL A 706 -10.32 -9.20 4.44
CA VAL A 706 -10.89 -8.61 5.66
C VAL A 706 -12.41 -8.51 5.50
N CYS A 707 -13.15 -8.89 6.55
CA CYS A 707 -14.61 -8.71 6.62
C CYS A 707 -14.97 -7.23 6.70
#